data_AF-A0A7L4PK77-F1
#
_entry.id   AF-A0A7L4PK77-F1
#
_cell.length_a   1.000
_cell.length_b   1.000
_cell.length_c   1.000
_cell.angle_alpha   90.00
_cell.angle_beta   90.00
_cell.angle_gamma   90.00
#
_symmetry.space_group_name_H-M   'P 1'
#
loop_
_entity.id
_entity.type
_entity.pdbx_description
1 polymer ?
#
loop_
_entity_poly.entity_id
_entity_poly.type
_entity_poly.pdbx_seq_one_letter_code
_entity_poly.pdbx_strand_id
1 'polypeptide(L)'
;MDPYHLFLALLAIYIAVLVAIGWKSSKSVRSVTEFWLASRELGPGTLGLSAAASWLTASALLLSTGLFLFIGVSSIWVWVFPNIAALIIIAGIAGRIRNIPAMTQPELLEIRYDPMVRAPVALAVAIMMVLFSVVDFIGFKLVLGTFFGVPPLYAVLIMAGAVAAYVSLGGLRAVVWTDIIQYIFLAGLAIFVAALALRAPQVEAVSFSGAASSLGSEWWNPFLMGGIMGALVFQLALLPGWVAEQDPWQKIWAARDNRSAKLGLVFGAGLLALVYLACLVTAIGIRAIYPVPQGEVEAEMLYLKLIMDSVQPVTLALLTLGFAAASMSCTDTFATSGASCLSRDIIQRYLRPEATMKEMLVTSRILVVAMISISAYIALNVESIMDAVIIATVIGTTSYFFPIVGGLYWKRATKWGALAALIAGGGTQMALITYETFFLEGKLDSISPLLTEHGVLVGLSLSALFFVGVSLITPSPDPLRLAPFFPEVARTLFGSEMISVDRKNSRYQMVLASIEQKIAGDRAHLNLRLDLVPVKADGARVAGKFRWEPFVSRLKEMHPCWYTPTGSHIAYRLTQADMMACIKMVRGEALQIWLSAEPKMGQLERQRDELFLSYEEIEDVLLEMGLTVNDPSNLERR
;
A
#
# COMPACT_ATOMS: atom_id res chain seq x y z
N MET A 1 40.09 10.39 -2.19
CA MET A 1 39.13 9.30 -2.43
C MET A 1 38.61 9.46 -3.84
N ASP A 2 38.58 8.38 -4.61
CA ASP A 2 37.89 8.38 -5.90
C ASP A 2 36.35 8.53 -5.67
N PRO A 3 35.55 8.83 -6.71
CA PRO A 3 34.13 9.09 -6.51
C PRO A 3 33.35 7.86 -6.06
N TYR A 4 33.81 6.65 -6.41
CA TYR A 4 33.16 5.40 -6.02
C TYR A 4 33.31 5.12 -4.52
N HIS A 5 34.52 5.20 -3.98
CA HIS A 5 34.76 5.04 -2.54
C HIS A 5 34.09 6.16 -1.74
N LEU A 6 34.03 7.37 -2.29
CA LEU A 6 33.25 8.47 -1.69
C LEU A 6 31.76 8.13 -1.65
N PHE A 7 31.18 7.64 -2.74
CA PHE A 7 29.81 7.17 -2.77
C PHE A 7 29.56 6.07 -1.73
N LEU A 8 30.43 5.05 -1.64
CA LEU A 8 30.28 3.98 -0.65
C LEU A 8 30.36 4.51 0.80
N ALA A 9 31.25 5.45 1.08
CA ALA A 9 31.34 6.07 2.41
C ALA A 9 30.07 6.87 2.75
N LEU A 10 29.57 7.66 1.80
CA LEU A 10 28.31 8.40 1.93
C LEU A 10 27.12 7.46 2.11
N LEU A 11 27.09 6.36 1.35
CA LEU A 11 26.06 5.32 1.42
C LEU A 11 26.09 4.64 2.80
N ALA A 12 27.26 4.31 3.33
CA ALA A 12 27.39 3.71 4.65
C ALA A 12 26.89 4.66 5.76
N ILE A 13 27.22 5.95 5.67
CA ILE A 13 26.70 6.98 6.59
C ILE A 13 25.18 7.09 6.47
N TYR A 14 24.66 7.13 5.24
CA TYR A 14 23.24 7.20 4.96
C TYR A 14 22.48 5.99 5.55
N ILE A 15 22.95 4.76 5.29
CA ILE A 15 22.37 3.54 5.86
C ILE A 15 22.43 3.59 7.39
N ALA A 16 23.55 4.04 7.99
CA ALA A 16 23.66 4.17 9.44
C ALA A 16 22.61 5.14 10.02
N VAL A 17 22.33 6.24 9.33
CA VAL A 17 21.25 7.18 9.70
C VAL A 17 19.88 6.49 9.60
N LEU A 18 19.60 5.78 8.51
CA LEU A 18 18.33 5.04 8.36
C LEU A 18 18.15 3.96 9.43
N VAL A 19 19.20 3.19 9.72
CA VAL A 19 19.22 2.19 10.79
C VAL A 19 18.97 2.84 12.15
N ALA A 20 19.56 4.01 12.42
CA ALA A 20 19.32 4.75 13.66
C ALA A 20 17.86 5.23 13.78
N ILE A 21 17.26 5.72 12.68
CA ILE A 21 15.84 6.10 12.62
C ILE A 21 14.97 4.86 12.85
N GLY A 22 15.24 3.76 12.16
CA GLY A 22 14.55 2.48 12.29
C GLY A 22 14.61 1.94 13.72
N TRP A 23 15.79 1.91 14.34
CA TRP A 23 15.99 1.47 15.72
C TRP A 23 15.28 2.36 16.75
N LYS A 24 15.29 3.68 16.55
CA LYS A 24 14.54 4.60 17.40
C LYS A 24 13.03 4.36 17.27
N SER A 25 12.54 4.16 16.04
CA SER A 25 11.13 3.86 15.78
C SER A 25 10.72 2.47 16.27
N SER A 26 11.61 1.48 16.28
CA SER A 26 11.27 0.13 16.75
C SER A 26 11.00 0.11 18.26
N LYS A 27 11.62 1.02 19.03
CA LYS A 27 11.36 1.16 20.48
C LYS A 27 9.97 1.69 20.81
N SER A 28 9.30 2.35 19.86
CA SER A 28 7.93 2.84 20.05
C SER A 28 6.85 1.84 19.60
N VAL A 29 7.21 0.71 18.98
CA VAL A 29 6.26 -0.31 18.53
C VAL A 29 5.87 -1.22 19.70
N ARG A 30 4.64 -1.06 20.19
CA ARG A 30 3.99 -1.87 21.23
C ARG A 30 2.79 -2.66 20.70
N SER A 31 2.27 -2.34 19.51
CA SER A 31 1.12 -3.06 18.92
C SER A 31 1.21 -3.27 17.41
N VAL A 32 0.40 -4.20 16.88
CA VAL A 32 0.24 -4.50 15.44
C VAL A 32 -0.14 -3.24 14.67
N THR A 33 -1.04 -2.42 15.21
CA THR A 33 -1.51 -1.17 14.61
C THR A 33 -0.38 -0.13 14.52
N GLU A 34 0.50 -0.06 15.50
CA GLU A 34 1.66 0.84 15.45
C GLU A 34 2.68 0.40 14.39
N PHE A 35 2.89 -0.91 14.26
CA PHE A 35 3.80 -1.46 13.26
C PHE A 35 3.29 -1.25 11.83
N TRP A 36 2.02 -1.58 11.56
CA TRP A 36 1.47 -1.55 10.19
C TRP A 36 0.83 -0.24 9.78
N LEU A 37 0.33 0.57 10.73
CA LEU A 37 -0.43 1.78 10.45
C LEU A 37 0.16 3.04 11.11
N ALA A 38 1.38 2.98 11.64
CA ALA A 38 2.07 4.13 12.24
C ALA A 38 1.19 4.88 13.28
N SER A 39 0.46 4.14 14.10
CA SER A 39 -0.48 4.67 15.11
C SER A 39 -1.66 5.48 14.54
N ARG A 40 -1.86 5.48 13.22
CA ARG A 40 -2.85 6.29 12.51
C ARG A 40 -2.68 7.79 12.75
N GLU A 41 -1.45 8.27 12.81
CA GLU A 41 -1.14 9.68 13.14
C GLU A 41 -0.68 10.51 11.93
N LEU A 42 -0.69 9.96 10.71
CA LEU A 42 -0.14 10.66 9.55
C LEU A 42 -1.00 11.89 9.17
N GLY A 43 -0.35 13.05 9.13
CA GLY A 43 -0.92 14.30 8.62
C GLY A 43 -0.80 14.40 7.09
N PRO A 44 -1.44 15.42 6.47
CA PRO A 44 -1.46 15.54 5.01
C PRO A 44 -0.07 15.74 4.41
N GLY A 45 0.80 16.55 5.04
CA GLY A 45 2.15 16.80 4.53
C GLY A 45 3.04 15.55 4.54
N THR A 46 3.10 14.85 5.68
CA THR A 46 3.90 13.62 5.83
C THR A 46 3.39 12.51 4.92
N LEU A 47 2.06 12.38 4.80
CA LEU A 47 1.44 11.39 3.92
C LEU A 47 1.74 11.68 2.46
N GLY A 48 1.65 12.93 2.01
CA GLY A 48 1.89 13.28 0.61
C GLY A 48 3.34 13.16 0.19
N LEU A 49 4.29 13.58 1.05
CA LEU A 49 5.72 13.36 0.81
C LEU A 49 6.05 11.87 0.71
N SER A 50 5.50 11.06 1.61
CA SER A 50 5.72 9.61 1.59
C SER A 50 5.02 8.93 0.41
N ALA A 51 3.81 9.34 0.03
CA ALA A 51 3.14 8.84 -1.18
C ALA A 51 3.93 9.17 -2.46
N ALA A 52 4.48 10.39 -2.56
CA ALA A 52 5.30 10.78 -3.69
C ALA A 52 6.65 10.06 -3.70
N ALA A 53 7.29 9.87 -2.54
CA ALA A 53 8.55 9.13 -2.41
C ALA A 53 8.43 7.71 -2.96
N SER A 54 7.36 6.99 -2.59
CA SER A 54 7.18 5.59 -2.97
C SER A 54 6.92 5.38 -4.46
N TRP A 55 6.50 6.41 -5.21
CA TRP A 55 6.25 6.33 -6.65
C TRP A 55 7.35 7.00 -7.51
N LEU A 56 8.37 7.58 -6.86
CA LEU A 56 9.50 8.19 -7.56
C LEU A 56 10.76 7.40 -7.25
N THR A 57 11.30 6.78 -8.29
CA THR A 57 12.46 5.90 -8.22
C THR A 57 13.58 6.47 -9.11
N ALA A 58 14.79 5.90 -9.01
CA ALA A 58 15.82 6.17 -10.02
C ALA A 58 15.29 5.82 -11.42
N SER A 59 14.67 4.64 -11.54
CA SER A 59 14.08 4.14 -12.78
C SER A 59 13.00 5.06 -13.33
N ALA A 60 12.19 5.70 -12.47
CA ALA A 60 11.15 6.64 -12.89
C ALA A 60 11.74 7.91 -13.51
N LEU A 61 12.89 8.41 -13.02
CA LEU A 61 13.59 9.54 -13.64
C LEU A 61 14.14 9.16 -15.02
N LEU A 62 14.81 8.00 -15.10
CA LEU A 62 15.40 7.49 -16.34
C LEU A 62 14.32 7.24 -17.39
N LEU A 63 13.29 6.48 -17.04
CA LEU A 63 12.18 6.13 -17.92
C LEU A 63 11.36 7.36 -18.32
N SER A 64 11.01 8.24 -17.38
CA SER A 64 10.22 9.43 -17.72
C SER A 64 10.97 10.34 -18.70
N THR A 65 12.26 10.62 -18.46
CA THR A 65 13.04 11.42 -19.40
C THR A 65 13.30 10.67 -20.71
N GLY A 66 13.59 9.37 -20.68
CA GLY A 66 13.75 8.52 -21.85
C GLY A 66 12.51 8.53 -22.75
N LEU A 67 11.31 8.39 -22.19
CA LEU A 67 10.06 8.47 -22.93
C LEU A 67 9.83 9.85 -23.55
N PHE A 68 10.13 10.95 -22.85
CA PHE A 68 10.09 12.29 -23.46
C PHE A 68 11.11 12.42 -24.62
N LEU A 69 12.27 11.78 -24.51
CA LEU A 69 13.25 11.72 -25.59
C LEU A 69 12.82 10.82 -26.73
N PHE A 70 12.06 9.76 -26.48
CA PHE A 70 11.70 8.82 -27.53
C PHE A 70 10.42 9.25 -28.29
N ILE A 71 9.35 9.54 -27.56
CA ILE A 71 8.00 9.80 -28.09
C ILE A 71 7.47 11.21 -27.80
N GLY A 72 8.31 12.09 -27.24
CA GLY A 72 7.93 13.47 -26.94
C GLY A 72 6.84 13.57 -25.88
N VAL A 73 5.97 14.57 -26.03
CA VAL A 73 4.90 14.87 -25.07
C VAL A 73 3.84 13.77 -25.00
N SER A 74 3.76 12.88 -26.00
CA SER A 74 2.88 11.70 -25.94
C SER A 74 3.22 10.75 -24.77
N SER A 75 4.45 10.80 -24.24
CA SER A 75 4.84 10.10 -23.01
C SER A 75 3.98 10.43 -21.80
N ILE A 76 3.26 11.56 -21.82
CA ILE A 76 2.32 11.93 -20.75
C ILE A 76 1.29 10.82 -20.54
N TRP A 77 0.77 10.20 -21.60
CA TRP A 77 -0.24 9.14 -21.45
C TRP A 77 0.34 7.81 -21.00
N VAL A 78 1.60 7.53 -21.33
CA VAL A 78 2.24 6.26 -20.96
C VAL A 78 2.66 6.27 -19.48
N TRP A 79 3.21 7.38 -19.00
CA TRP A 79 3.88 7.42 -17.68
C TRP A 79 3.34 8.49 -16.73
N VAL A 80 3.32 9.76 -17.16
CA VAL A 80 3.10 10.91 -16.27
C VAL A 80 1.65 10.96 -15.76
N PHE A 81 0.69 10.91 -16.68
CA PHE A 81 -0.73 10.97 -16.38
C PHE A 81 -1.21 9.79 -15.53
N PRO A 82 -0.92 8.50 -15.84
CA PRO A 82 -1.43 7.40 -15.03
C PRO A 82 -0.94 7.46 -13.57
N ASN A 83 0.31 7.84 -13.34
CA ASN A 83 0.86 8.05 -11.99
C ASN A 83 0.14 9.19 -11.24
N ILE A 84 -0.03 10.35 -11.85
CA ILE A 84 -0.70 11.48 -11.18
C ILE A 84 -2.20 11.18 -10.97
N ALA A 85 -2.86 10.64 -12.00
CA ALA A 85 -4.28 10.35 -12.00
C ALA A 85 -4.63 9.25 -10.99
N ALA A 86 -3.81 8.20 -10.85
CA ALA A 86 -4.06 7.14 -9.89
C ALA A 86 -4.05 7.67 -8.44
N LEU A 87 -3.07 8.48 -8.03
CA LEU A 87 -3.11 9.09 -6.69
C LEU A 87 -4.34 9.98 -6.47
N ILE A 88 -4.77 10.74 -7.49
CA ILE A 88 -5.97 11.57 -7.42
C ILE A 88 -7.24 10.71 -7.30
N ILE A 89 -7.33 9.61 -8.05
CA ILE A 89 -8.45 8.66 -7.98
C ILE A 89 -8.48 8.00 -6.60
N ILE A 90 -7.33 7.54 -6.11
CA ILE A 90 -7.20 6.95 -4.76
C ILE A 90 -7.61 7.98 -3.70
N ALA A 91 -7.25 9.26 -3.85
CA ALA A 91 -7.71 10.33 -2.98
C ALA A 91 -9.24 10.50 -3.02
N GLY A 92 -9.85 10.39 -4.20
CA GLY A 92 -11.31 10.41 -4.37
C GLY A 92 -12.02 9.33 -3.57
N ILE A 93 -11.46 8.11 -3.54
CA ILE A 93 -12.03 6.95 -2.87
C ILE A 93 -11.58 6.78 -1.39
N ALA A 94 -10.56 7.52 -0.95
CA ALA A 94 -9.95 7.40 0.39
C ALA A 94 -10.96 7.43 1.54
N GLY A 95 -12.02 8.25 1.41
CA GLY A 95 -13.07 8.35 2.43
C GLY A 95 -13.90 7.07 2.63
N ARG A 96 -13.99 6.21 1.61
CA ARG A 96 -14.65 4.89 1.72
C ARG A 96 -13.73 3.82 2.29
N ILE A 97 -12.43 3.95 2.07
CA ILE A 97 -11.41 2.99 2.51
C ILE A 97 -11.09 3.19 3.99
N ARG A 98 -10.87 4.44 4.41
CA ARG A 98 -10.33 4.76 5.74
C ARG A 98 -11.20 4.29 6.90
N ASN A 99 -12.52 4.28 6.72
CA ASN A 99 -13.47 3.93 7.78
C ASN A 99 -13.68 2.41 7.92
N ILE A 100 -12.97 1.60 7.13
CA ILE A 100 -12.98 0.14 7.22
C ILE A 100 -11.76 -0.30 8.04
N PRO A 101 -11.90 -1.19 9.04
CA PRO A 101 -10.82 -1.63 9.92
C PRO A 101 -9.91 -2.67 9.26
N ALA A 102 -9.50 -2.43 8.02
CA ALA A 102 -8.51 -3.24 7.32
C ALA A 102 -7.12 -2.58 7.47
N MET A 103 -6.06 -3.38 7.30
CA MET A 103 -4.70 -2.86 7.08
C MET A 103 -4.14 -3.27 5.71
N THR A 104 -4.78 -4.21 5.02
CA THR A 104 -4.40 -4.69 3.69
C THR A 104 -5.62 -4.76 2.78
N GLN A 105 -5.43 -4.60 1.47
CA GLN A 105 -6.50 -4.77 0.49
C GLN A 105 -7.17 -6.15 0.56
N PRO A 106 -6.44 -7.28 0.71
CA PRO A 106 -7.06 -8.59 0.83
C PRO A 106 -7.96 -8.72 2.07
N GLU A 107 -7.58 -8.11 3.19
CA GLU A 107 -8.44 -8.06 4.38
C GLU A 107 -9.71 -7.25 4.13
N LEU A 108 -9.61 -6.09 3.46
CA LEU A 108 -10.79 -5.31 3.06
C LEU A 108 -11.74 -6.13 2.18
N LEU A 109 -11.20 -6.89 1.23
CA LEU A 109 -11.99 -7.73 0.34
C LEU A 109 -12.60 -8.93 1.08
N GLU A 110 -11.96 -9.47 2.12
CA GLU A 110 -12.59 -10.48 3.00
C GLU A 110 -13.80 -9.90 3.75
N ILE A 111 -13.67 -8.68 4.31
CA ILE A 111 -14.78 -8.01 4.98
C ILE A 111 -15.96 -7.86 4.00
N ARG A 112 -15.67 -7.46 2.75
CA ARG A 112 -16.68 -7.24 1.71
C ARG A 112 -17.31 -8.51 1.15
N TYR A 113 -16.51 -9.53 0.87
CA TYR A 113 -16.91 -10.68 0.09
C TYR A 113 -16.96 -11.94 0.96
N ASP A 114 -15.81 -12.52 1.25
CA ASP A 114 -15.67 -13.80 1.92
C ASP A 114 -14.19 -14.10 2.18
N PRO A 115 -13.87 -14.90 3.22
CA PRO A 115 -12.52 -15.43 3.42
C PRO A 115 -11.89 -16.04 2.16
N MET A 116 -12.67 -16.67 1.28
CA MET A 116 -12.12 -17.31 0.06
C MET A 116 -11.36 -16.34 -0.87
N VAL A 117 -11.66 -15.04 -0.84
CA VAL A 117 -11.02 -14.04 -1.71
C VAL A 117 -9.67 -13.58 -1.15
N ARG A 118 -9.43 -13.75 0.16
CA ARG A 118 -8.29 -13.13 0.85
C ARG A 118 -6.93 -13.65 0.36
N ALA A 119 -6.70 -14.96 0.40
CA ALA A 119 -5.39 -15.51 0.01
C ALA A 119 -5.05 -15.30 -1.48
N PRO A 120 -5.97 -15.52 -2.45
CA PRO A 120 -5.68 -15.26 -3.86
C PRO A 120 -5.30 -13.80 -4.15
N VAL A 121 -6.00 -12.83 -3.55
CA VAL A 121 -5.66 -11.41 -3.73
C VAL A 121 -4.35 -11.08 -3.04
N ALA A 122 -4.09 -11.61 -1.84
CA ALA A 122 -2.81 -11.40 -1.15
C ALA A 122 -1.61 -11.88 -1.97
N LEU A 123 -1.75 -13.03 -2.66
CA LEU A 123 -0.73 -13.55 -3.55
C LEU A 123 -0.54 -12.64 -4.79
N ALA A 124 -1.63 -12.21 -5.42
CA ALA A 124 -1.57 -11.33 -6.58
C ALA A 124 -0.91 -9.98 -6.24
N VAL A 125 -1.28 -9.38 -5.09
CA VAL A 125 -0.65 -8.16 -4.58
C VAL A 125 0.84 -8.40 -4.32
N ALA A 126 1.21 -9.51 -3.66
CA ALA A 126 2.61 -9.81 -3.37
C ALA A 126 3.46 -9.96 -4.65
N ILE A 127 2.93 -10.63 -5.69
CA ILE A 127 3.59 -10.75 -7.00
C ILE A 127 3.79 -9.37 -7.62
N MET A 128 2.74 -8.53 -7.64
CA MET A 128 2.82 -7.16 -8.15
C MET A 128 3.89 -6.35 -7.42
N MET A 129 3.92 -6.39 -6.08
CA MET A 129 4.91 -5.67 -5.26
C MET A 129 6.35 -6.14 -5.53
N VAL A 130 6.57 -7.45 -5.69
CA VAL A 130 7.89 -7.99 -6.06
C VAL A 130 8.35 -7.40 -7.39
N LEU A 131 7.48 -7.36 -8.39
CA LEU A 131 7.80 -6.86 -9.72
C LEU A 131 8.04 -5.35 -9.74
N PHE A 132 7.29 -4.55 -8.97
CA PHE A 132 7.63 -3.13 -8.79
C PHE A 132 9.01 -2.95 -8.15
N SER A 133 9.38 -3.77 -7.17
CA SER A 133 10.73 -3.72 -6.61
C SER A 133 11.82 -4.15 -7.60
N VAL A 134 11.52 -5.04 -8.56
CA VAL A 134 12.45 -5.39 -9.66
C VAL A 134 12.83 -4.13 -10.46
N VAL A 135 11.86 -3.27 -10.75
CA VAL A 135 12.06 -2.02 -11.48
C VAL A 135 13.12 -1.15 -10.80
N ASP A 136 13.10 -1.05 -9.47
CA ASP A 136 14.06 -0.24 -8.71
C ASP A 136 15.47 -0.82 -8.74
N PHE A 137 15.59 -2.14 -8.63
CA PHE A 137 16.87 -2.82 -8.77
C PHE A 137 17.47 -2.61 -10.15
N ILE A 138 16.66 -2.63 -11.21
CA ILE A 138 17.12 -2.34 -12.58
C ILE A 138 17.68 -0.91 -12.66
N GLY A 139 16.95 0.11 -12.19
CA GLY A 139 17.42 1.49 -12.24
C GLY A 139 18.71 1.70 -11.44
N PHE A 140 18.80 1.15 -10.23
CA PHE A 140 20.01 1.28 -9.43
C PHE A 140 21.22 0.55 -10.03
N LYS A 141 20.99 -0.64 -10.61
CA LYS A 141 21.99 -1.39 -11.38
C LYS A 141 22.53 -0.57 -12.55
N LEU A 142 21.64 0.07 -13.32
CA LEU A 142 22.02 0.93 -14.44
C LEU A 142 22.81 2.16 -13.98
N VAL A 143 22.42 2.80 -12.88
CA VAL A 143 23.16 3.94 -12.29
C VAL A 143 24.59 3.55 -11.92
N LEU A 144 24.78 2.50 -11.12
CA LEU A 144 26.11 2.09 -10.67
C LEU A 144 26.99 1.54 -11.81
N GLY A 145 26.38 0.81 -12.75
CA GLY A 145 27.07 0.33 -13.95
C GLY A 145 27.57 1.49 -14.81
N THR A 146 26.76 2.53 -14.98
CA THR A 146 27.09 3.69 -15.82
C THR A 146 28.13 4.60 -15.18
N PHE A 147 27.93 4.98 -13.92
CA PHE A 147 28.81 5.95 -13.26
C PHE A 147 30.16 5.37 -12.83
N PHE A 148 30.19 4.09 -12.46
CA PHE A 148 31.36 3.48 -11.82
C PHE A 148 31.80 2.17 -12.46
N GLY A 149 31.10 1.67 -13.49
CA GLY A 149 31.43 0.38 -14.11
C GLY A 149 31.17 -0.82 -13.20
N VAL A 150 30.31 -0.68 -12.20
CA VAL A 150 30.04 -1.75 -11.22
C VAL A 150 29.27 -2.88 -11.91
N PRO A 151 29.75 -4.14 -11.84
CA PRO A 151 29.04 -5.25 -12.44
C PRO A 151 27.63 -5.45 -11.84
N PRO A 152 26.63 -5.85 -12.66
CA PRO A 152 25.24 -6.07 -12.27
C PRO A 152 25.02 -6.73 -10.90
N LEU A 153 25.71 -7.86 -10.66
CA LEU A 153 25.57 -8.63 -9.43
C LEU A 153 25.92 -7.81 -8.20
N TYR A 154 27.01 -7.04 -8.24
CA TYR A 154 27.44 -6.25 -7.09
C TYR A 154 26.51 -5.07 -6.84
N ALA A 155 26.02 -4.40 -7.88
CA ALA A 155 25.07 -3.30 -7.73
C ALA A 155 23.79 -3.75 -7.03
N VAL A 156 23.23 -4.89 -7.46
CA VAL A 156 22.04 -5.51 -6.84
C VAL A 156 22.33 -5.95 -5.40
N LEU A 157 23.48 -6.58 -5.13
CA LEU A 157 23.84 -7.02 -3.78
C LEU A 157 24.05 -5.85 -2.81
N ILE A 158 24.66 -4.75 -3.26
CA ILE A 158 24.81 -3.51 -2.46
C ILE A 158 23.43 -2.99 -2.05
N MET A 159 22.49 -2.90 -3.00
CA MET A 159 21.15 -2.43 -2.70
C MET A 159 20.37 -3.38 -1.81
N ALA A 160 20.37 -4.68 -2.12
CA ALA A 160 19.67 -5.69 -1.32
C ALA A 160 20.19 -5.71 0.13
N GLY A 161 21.52 -5.66 0.31
CA GLY A 161 22.14 -5.59 1.63
C GLY A 161 21.78 -4.30 2.38
N ALA A 162 21.79 -3.16 1.69
CA ALA A 162 21.43 -1.88 2.27
C ALA A 162 19.96 -1.84 2.74
N VAL A 163 19.03 -2.25 1.88
CA VAL A 163 17.59 -2.27 2.21
C VAL A 163 17.32 -3.28 3.33
N ALA A 164 17.85 -4.50 3.24
CA ALA A 164 17.66 -5.51 4.29
C ALA A 164 18.16 -5.03 5.67
N ALA A 165 19.23 -4.23 5.71
CA ALA A 165 19.80 -3.73 6.95
C ALA A 165 18.86 -2.78 7.72
N TYR A 166 18.15 -1.87 7.05
CA TYR A 166 17.29 -0.90 7.75
C TYR A 166 15.81 -1.29 7.79
N VAL A 167 15.28 -1.97 6.76
CA VAL A 167 13.84 -2.32 6.71
C VAL A 167 13.49 -3.37 7.75
N SER A 168 14.42 -4.29 8.05
CA SER A 168 14.23 -5.29 9.11
C SER A 168 13.97 -4.66 10.49
N LEU A 169 14.33 -3.39 10.70
CA LEU A 169 14.13 -2.68 11.97
C LEU A 169 12.82 -1.86 11.99
N GLY A 170 12.34 -1.41 10.84
CA GLY A 170 11.30 -0.39 10.72
C GLY A 170 9.90 -0.94 10.39
N GLY A 171 8.88 -0.52 11.15
CA GLY A 171 7.48 -0.60 10.70
C GLY A 171 7.11 0.57 9.79
N LEU A 172 5.84 0.69 9.38
CA LEU A 172 5.36 1.76 8.47
C LEU A 172 5.79 3.16 8.93
N ARG A 173 5.82 3.41 10.24
CA ARG A 173 6.27 4.70 10.78
C ARG A 173 7.71 5.04 10.37
N ALA A 174 8.61 4.07 10.43
CA ALA A 174 9.99 4.28 10.03
C ALA A 174 10.07 4.59 8.53
N VAL A 175 9.37 3.79 7.71
CA VAL A 175 9.27 3.97 6.25
C VAL A 175 8.82 5.38 5.90
N VAL A 176 7.72 5.87 6.50
CA VAL A 176 7.22 7.23 6.21
C VAL A 176 8.24 8.32 6.56
N TRP A 177 9.04 8.14 7.61
CA TRP A 177 10.08 9.12 7.97
C TRP A 177 11.28 9.07 7.04
N THR A 178 11.70 7.88 6.60
CA THR A 178 12.77 7.71 5.63
C THR A 178 12.36 8.26 4.26
N ASP A 179 11.13 7.99 3.85
CA ASP A 179 10.53 8.47 2.60
C ASP A 179 10.61 9.99 2.45
N ILE A 180 10.33 10.74 3.53
CA ILE A 180 10.38 12.21 3.51
C ILE A 180 11.78 12.69 3.15
N ILE A 181 12.82 12.08 3.73
CA ILE A 181 14.21 12.43 3.47
C ILE A 181 14.59 12.02 2.04
N GLN A 182 14.18 10.82 1.61
CA GLN A 182 14.45 10.26 0.29
C GLN A 182 13.81 11.09 -0.83
N TYR A 183 12.55 11.53 -0.65
CA TYR A 183 11.87 12.41 -1.59
C TYR A 183 12.61 13.73 -1.77
N ILE A 184 13.09 14.36 -0.69
CA ILE A 184 13.81 15.63 -0.78
C ILE A 184 15.10 15.46 -1.60
N PHE A 185 15.85 14.38 -1.37
CA PHE A 185 17.05 14.09 -2.16
C PHE A 185 16.72 13.85 -3.63
N LEU A 186 15.66 13.09 -3.91
CA LEU A 186 15.27 12.75 -5.27
C LEU A 186 14.71 13.94 -6.05
N ALA A 187 13.82 14.73 -5.45
CA ALA A 187 13.31 15.95 -6.07
C ALA A 187 14.43 16.96 -6.29
N GLY A 188 15.36 17.09 -5.33
CA GLY A 188 16.56 17.90 -5.48
C GLY A 188 17.45 17.42 -6.63
N LEU A 189 17.67 16.11 -6.75
CA LEU A 189 18.38 15.49 -7.88
C LEU A 189 17.70 15.82 -9.22
N ALA A 190 16.40 15.61 -9.34
CA ALA A 190 15.66 15.86 -10.58
C ALA A 190 15.73 17.34 -11.00
N ILE A 191 15.53 18.27 -10.06
CA ILE A 191 15.66 19.72 -10.31
C ILE A 191 17.09 20.09 -10.69
N PHE A 192 18.09 19.51 -10.02
CA PHE A 192 19.50 19.77 -10.30
C PHE A 192 19.87 19.33 -11.72
N VAL A 193 19.45 18.13 -12.14
CA VAL A 193 19.72 17.63 -13.49
C VAL A 193 19.00 18.46 -14.55
N ALA A 194 17.76 18.90 -14.29
CA ALA A 194 17.07 19.84 -15.16
C ALA A 194 17.85 21.17 -15.30
N ALA A 195 18.41 21.68 -14.21
CA ALA A 195 19.24 22.87 -14.23
C ALA A 195 20.56 22.65 -15.00
N LEU A 196 21.19 21.47 -14.90
CA LEU A 196 22.36 21.12 -15.71
C LEU A 196 22.02 21.12 -17.20
N ALA A 197 20.91 20.50 -17.57
CA ALA A 197 20.45 20.44 -18.96
C ALA A 197 20.23 21.86 -19.55
N LEU A 198 19.67 22.78 -18.76
CA LEU A 198 19.44 24.16 -19.17
C LEU A 198 20.70 25.01 -19.28
N ARG A 199 21.73 24.70 -18.47
CA ARG A 199 23.02 25.41 -18.45
C ARG A 199 24.04 24.83 -19.43
N ALA A 200 23.67 23.82 -20.22
CA ALA A 200 24.53 23.32 -21.26
C ALA A 200 24.78 24.41 -22.32
N PRO A 201 26.03 24.60 -22.81
CA PRO A 201 26.36 25.68 -23.75
C PRO A 201 25.46 25.71 -24.99
N GLN A 202 25.04 24.53 -25.48
CA GLN A 202 24.15 24.36 -26.63
C GLN A 202 22.76 24.95 -26.36
N VAL A 203 22.24 24.81 -25.14
CA VAL A 203 20.93 25.31 -24.73
C VAL A 203 21.02 26.80 -24.39
N GLU A 204 22.06 27.25 -23.70
CA GLU A 204 22.26 28.66 -23.39
C GLU A 204 22.38 29.52 -24.66
N ALA A 205 23.02 29.00 -25.71
CA ALA A 205 23.16 29.67 -26.99
C ALA A 205 21.82 29.99 -27.68
N VAL A 206 20.80 29.15 -27.48
CA VAL A 206 19.47 29.30 -28.12
C VAL A 206 18.36 29.64 -27.14
N SER A 207 18.64 29.70 -25.84
CA SER A 207 17.69 29.75 -24.72
C SER A 207 16.76 28.52 -24.65
N PHE A 208 16.09 28.35 -23.49
CA PHE A 208 15.11 27.27 -23.31
C PHE A 208 13.99 27.29 -24.35
N SER A 209 13.45 28.47 -24.68
CA SER A 209 12.38 28.60 -25.66
C SER A 209 12.86 28.25 -27.08
N GLY A 210 14.10 28.62 -27.43
CA GLY A 210 14.70 28.23 -28.70
C GLY A 210 14.91 26.72 -28.79
N ALA A 211 15.47 26.10 -27.75
CA ALA A 211 15.64 24.64 -27.67
C ALA A 211 14.29 23.90 -27.73
N ALA A 212 13.25 24.40 -27.06
CA ALA A 212 11.90 23.84 -27.13
C ALA A 212 11.29 23.97 -28.54
N SER A 213 11.52 25.09 -29.23
CA SER A 213 10.97 25.35 -30.56
C SER A 213 11.62 24.51 -31.67
N SER A 214 12.87 24.06 -31.48
CA SER A 214 13.59 23.26 -32.47
C SER A 214 13.18 21.78 -32.51
N LEU A 215 12.37 21.32 -31.55
CA LEU A 215 11.93 19.93 -31.44
C LEU A 215 10.87 19.52 -32.49
N GLY A 216 10.32 20.49 -33.22
CA GLY A 216 9.26 20.26 -34.21
C GLY A 216 7.89 20.02 -33.59
N SER A 217 6.83 20.18 -34.40
CA SER A 217 5.44 20.08 -33.93
C SER A 217 5.06 18.67 -33.47
N GLU A 218 5.62 17.63 -34.07
CA GLU A 218 5.32 16.23 -33.72
C GLU A 218 5.79 15.87 -32.31
N TRP A 219 6.92 16.41 -31.84
CA TRP A 219 7.40 16.16 -30.48
C TRP A 219 6.43 16.72 -29.44
N TRP A 220 5.78 17.86 -29.75
CA TRP A 220 4.79 18.50 -28.90
C TRP A 220 3.37 17.90 -29.06
N ASN A 221 3.17 16.96 -29.98
CA ASN A 221 1.89 16.29 -30.18
C ASN A 221 1.65 15.27 -29.06
N PRO A 222 0.69 15.49 -28.13
CA PRO A 222 0.40 14.54 -27.06
C PRO A 222 -0.33 13.29 -27.56
N PHE A 223 -0.80 13.26 -28.81
CA PHE A 223 -1.60 12.17 -29.36
C PHE A 223 -0.92 11.45 -30.53
N LEU A 224 0.42 11.50 -30.56
CA LEU A 224 1.24 10.83 -31.58
C LEU A 224 1.00 9.30 -31.58
N MET A 225 0.79 8.73 -30.39
CA MET A 225 0.55 7.29 -30.20
C MET A 225 -0.91 6.91 -30.48
N GLY A 226 -1.33 6.96 -31.75
CA GLY A 226 -2.64 6.46 -32.17
C GLY A 226 -3.81 7.38 -31.80
N GLY A 227 -3.57 8.69 -31.64
CA GLY A 227 -4.61 9.66 -31.36
C GLY A 227 -5.14 9.60 -29.92
N ILE A 228 -6.32 10.16 -29.72
CA ILE A 228 -7.04 10.06 -28.45
C ILE A 228 -7.38 8.60 -28.08
N MET A 229 -7.61 7.74 -29.09
CA MET A 229 -7.94 6.34 -28.85
C MET A 229 -6.76 5.56 -28.27
N GLY A 230 -5.54 5.76 -28.79
CA GLY A 230 -4.36 5.14 -28.21
C GLY A 230 -4.11 5.60 -26.78
N ALA A 231 -4.23 6.91 -26.51
CA ALA A 231 -4.14 7.44 -25.14
C ALA A 231 -5.16 6.78 -24.19
N LEU A 232 -6.42 6.61 -24.62
CA LEU A 232 -7.46 5.92 -23.84
C LEU A 232 -7.13 4.44 -23.62
N VAL A 233 -6.60 3.74 -24.62
CA VAL A 233 -6.17 2.35 -24.50
C VAL A 233 -5.09 2.20 -23.44
N PHE A 234 -4.07 3.06 -23.45
CA PHE A 234 -3.03 3.08 -22.40
C PHE A 234 -3.61 3.35 -21.01
N GLN A 235 -4.59 4.26 -20.91
CA GLN A 235 -5.25 4.50 -19.62
C GLN A 235 -6.04 3.29 -19.16
N LEU A 236 -6.78 2.61 -20.04
CA LEU A 236 -7.51 1.40 -19.67
C LEU A 236 -6.58 0.25 -19.27
N ALA A 237 -5.41 0.17 -19.90
CA ALA A 237 -4.38 -0.83 -19.62
C ALA A 237 -3.67 -0.61 -18.27
N LEU A 238 -3.14 0.61 -18.04
CA LEU A 238 -2.18 0.86 -16.97
C LEU A 238 -2.82 1.49 -15.73
N LEU A 239 -3.71 2.47 -15.90
CA LEU A 239 -4.26 3.24 -14.78
C LEU A 239 -4.93 2.36 -13.70
N PRO A 240 -5.69 1.30 -14.04
CA PRO A 240 -6.32 0.46 -13.02
C PRO A 240 -5.31 -0.22 -12.09
N GLY A 241 -4.17 -0.66 -12.60
CA GLY A 241 -3.12 -1.32 -11.83
C GLY A 241 -2.50 -0.37 -10.80
N TRP A 242 -2.18 0.87 -11.20
CA TRP A 242 -1.73 1.91 -10.28
C TRP A 242 -2.77 2.26 -9.20
N VAL A 243 -4.06 2.25 -9.55
CA VAL A 243 -5.14 2.47 -8.56
C VAL A 243 -5.28 1.29 -7.58
N ALA A 244 -5.04 0.08 -8.06
CA ALA A 244 -5.09 -1.16 -7.27
C ALA A 244 -3.81 -1.43 -6.47
N GLU A 245 -2.78 -0.60 -6.61
CA GLU A 245 -1.50 -0.72 -5.91
C GLU A 245 -1.68 -0.56 -4.38
N GLN A 246 -0.96 -1.34 -3.58
CA GLN A 246 -1.25 -1.55 -2.15
C GLN A 246 -0.74 -0.42 -1.24
N ASP A 247 0.36 0.25 -1.58
CA ASP A 247 1.00 1.24 -0.69
C ASP A 247 0.12 2.46 -0.36
N PRO A 248 -0.48 3.18 -1.34
CA PRO A 248 -1.34 4.33 -1.05
C PRO A 248 -2.51 3.97 -0.15
N TRP A 249 -3.03 2.75 -0.26
CA TRP A 249 -4.12 2.24 0.58
C TRP A 249 -3.66 2.06 2.03
N GLN A 250 -2.46 1.51 2.23
CA GLN A 250 -1.86 1.39 3.55
C GLN A 250 -1.67 2.76 4.21
N LYS A 251 -1.25 3.77 3.44
CA LYS A 251 -1.12 5.16 3.91
C LYS A 251 -2.47 5.81 4.22
N ILE A 252 -3.54 5.49 3.50
CA ILE A 252 -4.91 5.94 3.84
C ILE A 252 -5.32 5.42 5.22
N TRP A 253 -5.10 4.14 5.52
CA TRP A 253 -5.44 3.60 6.85
C TRP A 253 -4.55 4.16 7.96
N ALA A 254 -3.32 4.58 7.65
CA ALA A 254 -2.41 5.25 8.57
C ALA A 254 -2.70 6.76 8.74
N ALA A 255 -3.60 7.34 7.94
CA ALA A 255 -3.94 8.75 8.03
C ALA A 255 -4.77 9.08 9.28
N ARG A 256 -4.44 10.19 9.94
CA ARG A 256 -5.13 10.62 11.17
C ARG A 256 -6.60 10.96 11.01
N ASP A 257 -7.02 11.36 9.81
CA ASP A 257 -8.41 11.69 9.49
C ASP A 257 -8.64 11.60 7.97
N ASN A 258 -9.91 11.63 7.55
CA ASN A 258 -10.28 11.54 6.12
C ASN A 258 -9.75 12.71 5.28
N ARG A 259 -9.67 13.92 5.85
CA ARG A 259 -9.16 15.09 5.15
C ARG A 259 -7.65 14.97 4.93
N SER A 260 -6.91 14.46 5.93
CA SER A 260 -5.48 14.21 5.85
C SER A 260 -5.14 13.15 4.81
N ALA A 261 -5.94 12.06 4.71
CA ALA A 261 -5.79 11.07 3.65
C ALA A 261 -5.97 11.70 2.25
N LYS A 262 -7.08 12.42 2.04
CA LYS A 262 -7.38 13.04 0.73
C LYS A 262 -6.37 14.10 0.32
N LEU A 263 -6.13 15.08 1.19
CA LEU A 263 -5.22 16.19 0.90
C LEU A 263 -3.78 15.71 0.79
N GLY A 264 -3.37 14.71 1.57
CA GLY A 264 -2.03 14.14 1.47
C GLY A 264 -1.79 13.47 0.12
N LEU A 265 -2.73 12.65 -0.36
CA LEU A 265 -2.60 12.01 -1.68
C LEU A 265 -2.64 13.01 -2.84
N VAL A 266 -3.49 14.03 -2.78
CA VAL A 266 -3.51 15.13 -3.78
C VAL A 266 -2.21 15.92 -3.75
N PHE A 267 -1.67 16.20 -2.56
CA PHE A 267 -0.37 16.85 -2.41
C PHE A 267 0.74 15.97 -3.00
N GLY A 268 0.73 14.66 -2.73
CA GLY A 268 1.65 13.69 -3.32
C GLY A 268 1.58 13.68 -4.86
N ALA A 269 0.38 13.72 -5.44
CA ALA A 269 0.21 13.83 -6.89
C ALA A 269 0.83 15.12 -7.47
N GLY A 270 0.72 16.25 -6.76
CA GLY A 270 1.38 17.51 -7.13
C GLY A 270 2.91 17.43 -7.04
N LEU A 271 3.44 16.71 -6.06
CA LEU A 271 4.87 16.44 -5.91
C LEU A 271 5.40 15.56 -7.06
N LEU A 272 4.66 14.54 -7.47
CA LEU A 272 4.97 13.76 -8.69
C LEU A 272 5.03 14.66 -9.94
N ALA A 273 4.02 15.53 -10.10
CA ALA A 273 3.96 16.46 -11.24
C ALA A 273 5.18 17.38 -11.30
N LEU A 274 5.66 17.85 -10.14
CA LEU A 274 6.86 18.68 -10.06
C LEU A 274 8.11 17.94 -10.54
N VAL A 275 8.29 16.67 -10.17
CA VAL A 275 9.44 15.86 -10.60
C VAL A 275 9.35 15.50 -12.07
N TYR A 276 8.17 15.14 -12.58
CA TYR A 276 7.98 14.87 -14.01
C TYR A 276 8.15 16.12 -14.88
N LEU A 277 7.81 17.32 -14.37
CA LEU A 277 8.14 18.57 -15.03
C LEU A 277 9.66 18.77 -15.14
N ALA A 278 10.43 18.43 -14.10
CA ALA A 278 11.88 18.46 -14.17
C ALA A 278 12.42 17.44 -15.20
N CYS A 279 11.80 16.26 -15.32
CA CYS A 279 12.15 15.25 -16.34
C CYS A 279 11.87 15.76 -17.77
N LEU A 280 10.75 16.45 -17.99
CA LEU A 280 10.41 17.10 -19.26
C LEU A 280 11.46 18.17 -19.63
N VAL A 281 11.79 19.06 -18.70
CA VAL A 281 12.81 20.10 -18.91
C VAL A 281 14.17 19.47 -19.23
N THR A 282 14.53 18.42 -18.51
CA THR A 282 15.76 17.66 -18.76
C THR A 282 15.77 17.07 -20.17
N ALA A 283 14.66 16.47 -20.63
CA ALA A 283 14.54 15.89 -21.97
C ALA A 283 14.72 16.95 -23.07
N ILE A 284 14.12 18.14 -22.90
CA ILE A 284 14.29 19.26 -23.85
C ILE A 284 15.77 19.65 -23.94
N GLY A 285 16.46 19.77 -22.79
CA GLY A 285 17.88 20.11 -22.78
C GLY A 285 18.75 19.01 -23.40
N ILE A 286 18.55 17.74 -23.03
CA ILE A 286 19.28 16.60 -23.59
C ILE A 286 19.15 16.55 -25.12
N ARG A 287 17.96 16.82 -25.67
CA ARG A 287 17.74 16.77 -27.12
C ARG A 287 18.49 17.84 -27.90
N ALA A 288 18.86 18.94 -27.25
CA ALA A 288 19.73 19.97 -27.83
C ALA A 288 21.23 19.63 -27.70
N ILE A 289 21.59 18.71 -26.80
CA ILE A 289 22.99 18.36 -26.49
C ILE A 289 23.42 17.10 -27.23
N TYR A 290 22.56 16.07 -27.27
CA TYR A 290 22.89 14.74 -27.78
C TYR A 290 21.91 14.30 -28.88
N PRO A 291 22.41 13.53 -29.88
CA PRO A 291 21.51 12.82 -30.79
C PRO A 291 20.74 11.74 -30.02
N VAL A 292 19.43 11.65 -30.26
CA VAL A 292 18.59 10.63 -29.63
C VAL A 292 18.79 9.29 -30.36
N PRO A 293 19.14 8.21 -29.64
CA PRO A 293 19.31 6.89 -30.24
C PRO A 293 17.96 6.30 -30.71
N GLN A 294 18.02 5.25 -31.53
CA GLN A 294 16.83 4.57 -32.05
C GLN A 294 16.18 3.61 -31.04
N GLY A 295 16.92 3.16 -30.04
CA GLY A 295 16.39 2.29 -28.98
C GLY A 295 15.98 3.10 -27.75
N GLU A 296 14.90 2.64 -27.12
CA GLU A 296 14.28 3.29 -25.97
C GLU A 296 15.21 3.25 -24.74
N VAL A 297 15.78 2.09 -24.44
CA VAL A 297 16.69 1.90 -23.30
C VAL A 297 17.91 2.82 -23.45
N GLU A 298 18.48 2.94 -24.64
CA GLU A 298 19.60 3.84 -24.89
C GLU A 298 19.22 5.32 -24.70
N ALA A 299 17.96 5.69 -25.00
CA ALA A 299 17.47 7.05 -24.77
C ALA A 299 17.32 7.35 -23.27
N GLU A 300 16.86 6.39 -22.46
CA GLU A 300 16.80 6.50 -20.99
C GLU A 300 18.20 6.78 -20.40
N MET A 301 19.23 6.10 -20.92
CA MET A 301 20.61 6.25 -20.45
C MET A 301 21.21 7.63 -20.73
N LEU A 302 20.63 8.44 -21.62
CA LEU A 302 21.07 9.82 -21.84
C LEU A 302 20.91 10.70 -20.59
N TYR A 303 19.97 10.36 -19.69
CA TYR A 303 19.84 11.04 -18.40
C TYR A 303 21.12 10.91 -17.57
N LEU A 304 21.67 9.70 -17.49
CA LEU A 304 22.91 9.41 -16.77
C LEU A 304 24.13 9.98 -17.50
N LYS A 305 24.14 9.90 -18.84
CA LYS A 305 25.22 10.47 -19.65
C LYS A 305 25.37 11.98 -19.45
N LEU A 306 24.27 12.73 -19.44
CA LEU A 306 24.29 14.16 -19.15
C LEU A 306 24.99 14.46 -17.83
N ILE A 307 24.68 13.69 -16.78
CA ILE A 307 25.31 13.84 -15.47
C ILE A 307 26.81 13.58 -15.56
N MET A 308 27.21 12.45 -16.16
CA MET A 308 28.62 12.09 -16.29
C MET A 308 29.45 13.14 -17.02
N ASP A 309 28.91 13.71 -18.10
CA ASP A 309 29.62 14.68 -18.92
C ASP A 309 29.68 16.07 -18.26
N SER A 310 28.77 16.36 -17.32
CA SER A 310 28.56 17.73 -16.81
C SER A 310 29.03 17.97 -15.37
N VAL A 311 29.31 16.92 -14.59
CA VAL A 311 29.57 17.07 -13.15
C VAL A 311 30.97 16.60 -12.73
N GLN A 312 31.48 17.23 -11.67
CA GLN A 312 32.73 16.81 -11.05
C GLN A 312 32.55 15.51 -10.24
N PRO A 313 33.63 14.74 -10.02
CA PRO A 313 33.55 13.44 -9.32
C PRO A 313 32.85 13.48 -7.95
N VAL A 314 33.04 14.55 -7.17
CA VAL A 314 32.38 14.69 -5.85
C VAL A 314 30.87 14.83 -6.00
N THR A 315 30.42 15.66 -6.94
CA THR A 315 28.99 15.83 -7.24
C THR A 315 28.40 14.54 -7.78
N LEU A 316 29.12 13.81 -8.63
CA LEU A 316 28.69 12.49 -9.13
C LEU A 316 28.37 11.53 -7.98
N ALA A 317 29.26 11.45 -6.97
CA ALA A 317 29.03 10.61 -5.78
C ALA A 317 27.78 11.02 -4.99
N LEU A 318 27.53 12.34 -4.84
CA LEU A 318 26.35 12.88 -4.16
C LEU A 318 25.04 12.58 -4.93
N LEU A 319 25.05 12.75 -6.25
CA LEU A 319 23.88 12.43 -7.08
C LEU A 319 23.60 10.93 -7.09
N THR A 320 24.65 10.10 -7.08
CA THR A 320 24.52 8.65 -6.98
C THR A 320 23.89 8.24 -5.65
N LEU A 321 24.19 8.94 -4.56
CA LEU A 321 23.49 8.76 -3.28
C LEU A 321 22.00 9.10 -3.39
N GLY A 322 21.63 10.14 -4.14
CA GLY A 322 20.23 10.48 -4.40
C GLY A 322 19.48 9.37 -5.15
N PHE A 323 20.11 8.78 -6.18
CA PHE A 323 19.57 7.61 -6.88
C PHE A 323 19.47 6.37 -5.98
N ALA A 324 20.47 6.13 -5.14
CA ALA A 324 20.44 5.06 -4.14
C ALA A 324 19.26 5.24 -3.19
N ALA A 325 19.13 6.44 -2.62
CA ALA A 325 18.07 6.79 -1.68
C ALA A 325 16.67 6.55 -2.28
N ALA A 326 16.45 6.97 -3.53
CA ALA A 326 15.19 6.80 -4.25
C ALA A 326 14.85 5.35 -4.59
N SER A 327 15.85 4.57 -5.02
CA SER A 327 15.63 3.15 -5.33
C SER A 327 15.34 2.36 -4.05
N MET A 328 16.02 2.71 -2.95
CA MET A 328 15.84 2.06 -1.66
C MET A 328 14.46 2.35 -1.03
N SER A 329 13.93 3.58 -1.10
CA SER A 329 12.59 3.91 -0.58
C SER A 329 11.50 3.07 -1.23
N CYS A 330 11.54 2.93 -2.55
CA CYS A 330 10.49 2.22 -3.26
C CYS A 330 10.57 0.71 -3.00
N THR A 331 11.78 0.16 -3.01
CA THR A 331 12.00 -1.26 -2.69
C THR A 331 11.62 -1.59 -1.26
N ASP A 332 11.90 -0.71 -0.28
CA ASP A 332 11.41 -0.91 1.08
C ASP A 332 9.89 -0.89 1.18
N THR A 333 9.25 0.02 0.46
CA THR A 333 7.80 0.22 0.51
C THR A 333 7.12 -1.00 -0.08
N PHE A 334 7.50 -1.39 -1.30
CA PHE A 334 6.90 -2.54 -1.97
C PHE A 334 7.16 -3.85 -1.21
N ALA A 335 8.39 -4.07 -0.73
CA ALA A 335 8.70 -5.25 0.07
C ALA A 335 7.91 -5.29 1.38
N THR A 336 7.77 -4.16 2.08
CA THR A 336 7.01 -4.09 3.34
C THR A 336 5.51 -4.25 3.11
N SER A 337 4.95 -3.61 2.08
CA SER A 337 3.54 -3.72 1.73
C SER A 337 3.17 -5.13 1.27
N GLY A 338 3.96 -5.75 0.39
CA GLY A 338 3.73 -7.14 -0.01
C GLY A 338 3.94 -8.13 1.14
N ALA A 339 4.95 -7.92 1.99
CA ALA A 339 5.16 -8.74 3.19
C ALA A 339 4.01 -8.58 4.19
N SER A 340 3.38 -7.41 4.26
CA SER A 340 2.17 -7.19 5.07
C SER A 340 1.02 -8.06 4.60
N CYS A 341 0.80 -8.14 3.29
CA CYS A 341 -0.22 -8.99 2.70
C CYS A 341 0.09 -10.47 2.97
N LEU A 342 1.31 -10.92 2.73
CA LEU A 342 1.68 -12.33 2.97
C LEU A 342 1.61 -12.70 4.46
N SER A 343 2.20 -11.90 5.34
CA SER A 343 2.22 -12.19 6.78
C SER A 343 0.83 -12.16 7.38
N ARG A 344 0.02 -11.14 7.10
CA ARG A 344 -1.31 -10.97 7.69
C ARG A 344 -2.36 -11.86 7.05
N ASP A 345 -2.39 -11.88 5.72
CA ASP A 345 -3.50 -12.45 4.96
C ASP A 345 -3.32 -13.91 4.61
N ILE A 346 -2.09 -14.43 4.69
CA ILE A 346 -1.80 -15.84 4.48
C ILE A 346 -1.31 -16.49 5.77
N ILE A 347 -0.19 -16.01 6.31
CA ILE A 347 0.45 -16.67 7.45
C ILE A 347 -0.43 -16.55 8.70
N GLN A 348 -0.76 -15.34 9.15
CA GLN A 348 -1.60 -15.16 10.32
C GLN A 348 -3.01 -15.70 10.08
N ARG A 349 -3.60 -15.44 8.92
CA ARG A 349 -5.00 -15.83 8.69
C ARG A 349 -5.22 -17.35 8.62
N TYR A 350 -4.33 -18.10 7.97
CA TYR A 350 -4.56 -19.52 7.66
C TYR A 350 -3.50 -20.46 8.25
N LEU A 351 -2.23 -20.07 8.31
CA LEU A 351 -1.16 -20.97 8.74
C LEU A 351 -0.90 -20.93 10.25
N ARG A 352 -0.98 -19.74 10.87
CA ARG A 352 -0.71 -19.49 12.29
C ARG A 352 -1.67 -18.45 12.89
N PRO A 353 -2.95 -18.80 13.12
CA PRO A 353 -3.96 -17.87 13.63
C PRO A 353 -3.73 -17.37 15.06
N GLU A 354 -3.02 -18.16 15.87
CA GLU A 354 -2.65 -17.80 17.25
C GLU A 354 -1.27 -17.12 17.36
N ALA A 355 -0.65 -16.71 16.24
CA ALA A 355 0.67 -16.08 16.24
C ALA A 355 0.70 -14.80 17.09
N THR A 356 1.64 -14.74 18.03
CA THR A 356 1.89 -13.58 18.88
C THR A 356 2.42 -12.40 18.07
N MET A 357 2.33 -11.19 18.64
CA MET A 357 2.89 -9.98 18.00
C MET A 357 4.39 -10.14 17.68
N LYS A 358 5.18 -10.75 18.58
CA LYS A 358 6.61 -10.98 18.37
C LYS A 358 6.87 -11.91 17.18
N GLU A 359 6.12 -13.01 17.08
CA GLU A 359 6.23 -13.94 15.96
C GLU A 359 5.81 -13.30 14.64
N MET A 360 4.76 -12.47 14.67
CA MET A 360 4.31 -11.71 13.50
C MET A 360 5.34 -10.71 13.02
N LEU A 361 6.03 -10.01 13.93
CA LEU A 361 7.13 -9.10 13.58
C LEU A 361 8.29 -9.85 12.91
N VAL A 362 8.70 -11.00 13.48
CA VAL A 362 9.77 -11.83 12.91
C VAL A 362 9.37 -12.35 11.54
N THR A 363 8.15 -12.85 11.41
CA THR A 363 7.59 -13.36 10.14
C THR A 363 7.60 -12.28 9.06
N SER A 364 7.17 -11.07 9.41
CA SER A 364 7.15 -9.93 8.49
C SER A 364 8.56 -9.59 7.99
N ARG A 365 9.55 -9.58 8.89
CA ARG A 365 10.96 -9.30 8.54
C ARG A 365 11.55 -10.35 7.61
N ILE A 366 11.26 -11.63 7.87
CA ILE A 366 11.71 -12.73 7.01
C ILE A 366 11.11 -12.58 5.60
N LEU A 367 9.81 -12.27 5.52
CA LEU A 367 9.12 -12.09 4.24
C LEU A 367 9.65 -10.87 3.46
N VAL A 368 9.93 -9.75 4.14
CA VAL A 368 10.57 -8.59 3.51
C VAL A 368 11.90 -8.99 2.87
N VAL A 369 12.78 -9.67 3.62
CA VAL A 369 14.09 -10.10 3.10
C VAL A 369 13.92 -11.10 1.95
N ALA A 370 12.94 -12.02 2.04
CA ALA A 370 12.63 -12.95 0.96
C ALA A 370 12.16 -12.22 -0.30
N MET A 371 11.27 -11.24 -0.19
CA MET A 371 10.81 -10.42 -1.32
C MET A 371 11.96 -9.65 -1.97
N ILE A 372 12.79 -8.96 -1.18
CA ILE A 372 13.97 -8.24 -1.68
C ILE A 372 14.90 -9.22 -2.42
N SER A 373 15.11 -10.42 -1.89
CA SER A 373 15.98 -11.43 -2.52
C SER A 373 15.40 -11.94 -3.85
N ILE A 374 14.09 -12.15 -3.92
CA ILE A 374 13.40 -12.55 -5.15
C ILE A 374 13.47 -11.43 -6.19
N SER A 375 13.16 -10.19 -5.82
CA SER A 375 13.25 -9.03 -6.71
C SER A 375 14.67 -8.81 -7.22
N ALA A 376 15.67 -8.91 -6.34
CA ALA A 376 17.09 -8.86 -6.70
C ALA A 376 17.46 -9.92 -7.73
N TYR A 377 17.02 -11.17 -7.54
CA TYR A 377 17.28 -12.26 -8.47
C TYR A 377 16.64 -12.03 -9.85
N ILE A 378 15.36 -11.61 -9.88
CA ILE A 378 14.66 -11.33 -11.13
C ILE A 378 15.34 -10.16 -11.87
N ALA A 379 15.74 -9.10 -11.16
CA ALA A 379 16.41 -7.93 -11.74
C ALA A 379 17.78 -8.21 -12.38
N LEU A 380 18.42 -9.34 -12.07
CA LEU A 380 19.63 -9.79 -12.77
C LEU A 380 19.36 -10.29 -14.18
N ASN A 381 18.13 -10.73 -14.45
CA ASN A 381 17.71 -11.35 -15.71
C ASN A 381 16.82 -10.43 -16.56
N VAL A 382 16.49 -9.24 -16.05
CA VAL A 382 15.64 -8.26 -16.72
C VAL A 382 16.44 -6.96 -16.90
N GLU A 383 16.34 -6.38 -18.09
CA GLU A 383 17.05 -5.15 -18.47
C GLU A 383 16.11 -3.97 -18.68
N SER A 384 14.92 -4.21 -19.24
CA SER A 384 13.93 -3.16 -19.55
C SER A 384 13.17 -2.71 -18.31
N ILE A 385 13.25 -1.41 -18.00
CA ILE A 385 12.46 -0.76 -16.94
C ILE A 385 10.98 -0.78 -17.32
N MET A 386 10.66 -0.38 -18.56
CA MET A 386 9.28 -0.27 -19.04
C MET A 386 8.54 -1.61 -19.01
N ASP A 387 9.12 -2.67 -19.59
CA ASP A 387 8.46 -3.98 -19.62
C ASP A 387 8.20 -4.50 -18.20
N ALA A 388 9.14 -4.32 -17.27
CA ALA A 388 8.96 -4.73 -15.87
C ALA A 388 7.79 -3.98 -15.18
N VAL A 389 7.65 -2.67 -15.41
CA VAL A 389 6.53 -1.88 -14.86
C VAL A 389 5.20 -2.29 -15.47
N ILE A 390 5.17 -2.53 -16.78
CA ILE A 390 3.94 -2.91 -17.47
C ILE A 390 3.48 -4.27 -16.95
N ILE A 391 4.36 -5.27 -16.91
CA ILE A 391 4.06 -6.60 -16.36
C ILE A 391 3.53 -6.50 -14.91
N ALA A 392 4.15 -5.68 -14.06
CA ALA A 392 3.68 -5.48 -12.69
C ALA A 392 2.25 -4.89 -12.65
N THR A 393 2.02 -3.84 -13.44
CA THR A 393 0.76 -3.09 -13.51
C THR A 393 -0.39 -3.95 -14.05
N VAL A 394 -0.17 -4.67 -15.16
CA VAL A 394 -1.23 -5.45 -15.83
C VAL A 394 -1.74 -6.61 -14.96
N ILE A 395 -0.89 -7.19 -14.11
CA ILE A 395 -1.31 -8.21 -13.13
C ILE A 395 -2.33 -7.61 -12.16
N GLY A 396 -2.08 -6.42 -11.61
CA GLY A 396 -3.03 -5.72 -10.74
C GLY A 396 -4.33 -5.35 -11.46
N THR A 397 -4.20 -4.76 -12.65
CA THR A 397 -5.30 -4.35 -13.53
C THR A 397 -6.29 -5.50 -13.79
N THR A 398 -5.78 -6.68 -14.14
CA THR A 398 -6.59 -7.80 -14.62
C THR A 398 -7.05 -8.72 -13.49
N SER A 399 -6.32 -8.81 -12.39
CA SER A 399 -6.61 -9.77 -11.31
C SER A 399 -7.67 -9.26 -10.33
N TYR A 400 -7.45 -8.10 -9.71
CA TYR A 400 -8.25 -7.71 -8.54
C TYR A 400 -8.77 -6.27 -8.55
N PHE A 401 -8.54 -5.50 -9.63
CA PHE A 401 -9.13 -4.16 -9.79
C PHE A 401 -10.67 -4.15 -9.73
N PHE A 402 -11.35 -4.99 -10.52
CA PHE A 402 -12.82 -5.06 -10.50
C PHE A 402 -13.38 -5.55 -9.15
N PRO A 403 -12.81 -6.58 -8.50
CA PRO A 403 -13.13 -6.92 -7.11
C PRO A 403 -13.03 -5.72 -6.17
N ILE A 404 -11.98 -4.89 -6.27
CA ILE A 404 -11.83 -3.68 -5.44
C ILE A 404 -12.93 -2.67 -5.72
N VAL A 405 -13.07 -2.21 -6.97
CA VAL A 405 -14.02 -1.14 -7.33
C VAL A 405 -15.46 -1.60 -7.12
N GLY A 406 -15.79 -2.81 -7.55
CA GLY A 406 -17.11 -3.39 -7.33
C GLY A 406 -17.42 -3.63 -5.85
N GLY A 407 -16.41 -3.94 -5.03
CA GLY A 407 -16.58 -4.08 -3.59
C GLY A 407 -17.01 -2.78 -2.93
N LEU A 408 -16.40 -1.66 -3.33
CA LEU A 408 -16.65 -0.33 -2.78
C LEU A 408 -17.90 0.38 -3.35
N TYR A 409 -18.33 0.03 -4.56
CA TYR A 409 -19.37 0.78 -5.28
C TYR A 409 -20.60 -0.04 -5.71
N TRP A 410 -20.50 -1.37 -5.78
CA TRP A 410 -21.57 -2.21 -6.32
C TRP A 410 -22.12 -3.19 -5.29
N LYS A 411 -23.36 -2.92 -4.82
CA LYS A 411 -24.05 -3.76 -3.82
C LYS A 411 -24.21 -5.21 -4.27
N ARG A 412 -24.41 -5.43 -5.57
CA ARG A 412 -24.70 -6.76 -6.13
C ARG A 412 -23.44 -7.62 -6.28
N ALA A 413 -22.24 -7.05 -6.18
CA ALA A 413 -21.00 -7.79 -6.32
C ALA A 413 -20.92 -8.93 -5.29
N THR A 414 -20.62 -10.14 -5.78
CA THR A 414 -20.58 -11.37 -4.97
C THR A 414 -19.15 -11.91 -4.87
N LYS A 415 -18.92 -12.79 -3.88
CA LYS A 415 -17.64 -13.49 -3.71
C LYS A 415 -17.26 -14.35 -4.91
N TRP A 416 -18.25 -14.98 -5.55
CA TRP A 416 -18.04 -15.81 -6.74
C TRP A 416 -17.67 -14.98 -7.95
N GLY A 417 -18.27 -13.79 -8.12
CA GLY A 417 -17.86 -12.84 -9.13
C GLY A 417 -16.42 -12.36 -8.91
N ALA A 418 -16.05 -12.04 -7.67
CA ALA A 418 -14.69 -11.64 -7.34
C ALA A 418 -13.65 -12.74 -7.64
N LEU A 419 -13.92 -14.00 -7.26
CA LEU A 419 -13.04 -15.13 -7.56
C LEU A 419 -12.95 -15.42 -9.06
N ALA A 420 -14.08 -15.39 -9.77
CA ALA A 420 -14.12 -15.63 -11.21
C ALA A 420 -13.31 -14.57 -11.98
N ALA A 421 -13.40 -13.30 -11.57
CA ALA A 421 -12.60 -12.21 -12.14
C ALA A 421 -11.10 -12.43 -11.95
N LEU A 422 -10.70 -12.83 -10.73
CA LEU A 422 -9.30 -13.09 -10.40
C LEU A 422 -8.72 -14.27 -11.19
N ILE A 423 -9.48 -15.36 -11.29
CA ILE A 423 -9.04 -16.56 -12.01
C ILE A 423 -9.04 -16.31 -13.52
N ALA A 424 -10.14 -15.77 -14.07
CA ALA A 424 -10.26 -15.58 -15.52
C ALA A 424 -9.36 -14.44 -16.02
N GLY A 425 -9.39 -13.28 -15.36
CA GLY A 425 -8.59 -12.12 -15.74
C GLY A 425 -7.11 -12.32 -15.43
N GLY A 426 -6.78 -12.52 -14.15
CA GLY A 426 -5.40 -12.71 -13.70
C GLY A 426 -4.76 -13.96 -14.28
N GLY A 427 -5.48 -15.08 -14.36
CA GLY A 427 -4.99 -16.30 -14.98
C GLY A 427 -4.72 -16.15 -16.48
N THR A 428 -5.59 -15.45 -17.22
CA THR A 428 -5.34 -15.14 -18.63
C THR A 428 -4.14 -14.23 -18.80
N GLN A 429 -4.00 -13.20 -17.96
CA GLN A 429 -2.86 -12.29 -18.03
C GLN A 429 -1.53 -13.02 -17.79
N MET A 430 -1.47 -13.87 -16.76
CA MET A 430 -0.29 -14.69 -16.49
C MET A 430 0.04 -15.63 -17.64
N ALA A 431 -0.99 -16.24 -18.27
CA ALA A 431 -0.81 -17.12 -19.42
C ALA A 431 -0.26 -16.36 -20.63
N LEU A 432 -0.77 -15.16 -20.92
CA LEU A 432 -0.32 -14.32 -22.03
C LEU A 432 1.12 -13.84 -21.84
N ILE A 433 1.47 -13.36 -20.64
CA ILE A 433 2.86 -12.96 -20.33
C ILE A 433 3.80 -14.16 -20.48
N THR A 434 3.42 -15.34 -19.97
CA THR A 434 4.23 -16.55 -20.07
C THR A 434 4.41 -16.98 -21.53
N TYR A 435 3.33 -16.92 -22.32
CA TYR A 435 3.36 -17.26 -23.73
C TYR A 435 4.27 -16.31 -24.51
N GLU A 436 4.14 -15.00 -24.30
CA GLU A 436 5.00 -14.00 -24.94
C GLU A 436 6.47 -14.15 -24.55
N THR A 437 6.76 -14.36 -23.26
CA THR A 437 8.14 -14.41 -22.75
C THR A 437 8.89 -15.67 -23.17
N PHE A 438 8.21 -16.83 -23.22
CA PHE A 438 8.89 -18.13 -23.38
C PHE A 438 8.60 -18.83 -24.72
N PHE A 439 7.51 -18.49 -25.40
CA PHE A 439 7.04 -19.25 -26.56
C PHE A 439 6.89 -18.41 -27.84
N LEU A 440 6.81 -17.08 -27.73
CA LEU A 440 6.74 -16.20 -28.89
C LEU A 440 8.12 -15.64 -29.24
N GLU A 441 8.48 -15.60 -30.52
CA GLU A 441 9.71 -14.96 -31.00
C GLU A 441 9.56 -13.43 -31.16
N GLY A 442 8.38 -12.86 -30.88
CA GLY A 442 8.09 -11.43 -31.00
C GLY A 442 7.14 -10.94 -29.91
N LYS A 443 6.69 -9.68 -30.01
CA LYS A 443 5.71 -9.11 -29.08
C LYS A 443 4.28 -9.50 -29.47
N LEU A 444 3.41 -9.70 -28.49
CA LEU A 444 1.99 -10.00 -28.71
C LEU A 444 1.28 -8.92 -29.52
N ASP A 445 1.72 -7.67 -29.37
CA ASP A 445 1.29 -6.49 -30.10
C ASP A 445 1.39 -6.65 -31.63
N SER A 446 2.34 -7.47 -32.11
CA SER A 446 2.54 -7.72 -33.54
C SER A 446 1.44 -8.60 -34.17
N ILE A 447 0.72 -9.37 -33.36
CA ILE A 447 -0.33 -10.29 -33.81
C ILE A 447 -1.66 -9.54 -33.95
N SER A 448 -2.00 -8.70 -32.98
CA SER A 448 -3.25 -7.94 -32.98
C SER A 448 -3.15 -6.72 -32.07
N PRO A 449 -3.74 -5.56 -32.46
CA PRO A 449 -3.86 -4.40 -31.59
C PRO A 449 -4.63 -4.68 -30.28
N LEU A 450 -5.45 -5.73 -30.23
CA LEU A 450 -6.14 -6.15 -29.02
C LEU A 450 -5.21 -6.83 -28.00
N LEU A 451 -4.05 -7.30 -28.45
CA LEU A 451 -3.03 -7.98 -27.65
C LEU A 451 -1.91 -7.03 -27.20
N THR A 452 -2.09 -5.72 -27.39
CA THR A 452 -1.16 -4.67 -26.96
C THR A 452 -0.86 -4.77 -25.46
N GLU A 453 0.39 -4.53 -25.07
CA GLU A 453 0.88 -4.55 -23.68
C GLU A 453 0.57 -5.87 -22.96
N HIS A 454 1.14 -6.97 -23.48
CA HIS A 454 0.94 -8.33 -22.96
C HIS A 454 -0.53 -8.78 -22.96
N GLY A 455 -1.34 -8.25 -23.87
CA GLY A 455 -2.77 -8.55 -23.99
C GLY A 455 -3.63 -8.15 -22.80
N VAL A 456 -3.24 -7.08 -22.10
CA VAL A 456 -3.97 -6.52 -20.95
C VAL A 456 -5.44 -6.27 -21.23
N LEU A 457 -5.80 -5.81 -22.43
CA LEU A 457 -7.20 -5.55 -22.77
C LEU A 457 -8.05 -6.82 -22.76
N VAL A 458 -7.48 -7.96 -23.16
CA VAL A 458 -8.15 -9.26 -23.12
C VAL A 458 -8.34 -9.70 -21.67
N GLY A 459 -7.27 -9.65 -20.88
CA GLY A 459 -7.31 -10.01 -19.45
C GLY A 459 -8.28 -9.13 -18.66
N LEU A 460 -8.27 -7.82 -18.90
CA LEU A 460 -9.17 -6.85 -18.27
C LEU A 460 -10.62 -7.09 -18.68
N SER A 461 -10.88 -7.31 -19.97
CA SER A 461 -12.23 -7.57 -20.48
C SER A 461 -12.81 -8.85 -19.88
N LEU A 462 -12.01 -9.93 -19.81
CA LEU A 462 -12.42 -11.18 -19.18
C LEU A 462 -12.68 -11.00 -17.68
N SER A 463 -11.80 -10.28 -16.98
CA SER A 463 -12.00 -9.93 -15.57
C SER A 463 -13.33 -9.21 -15.35
N ALA A 464 -13.62 -8.18 -16.16
CA ALA A 464 -14.87 -7.42 -16.10
C ALA A 464 -16.09 -8.31 -16.38
N LEU A 465 -16.05 -9.09 -17.46
CA LEU A 465 -17.14 -9.95 -17.91
C LEU A 465 -17.48 -11.01 -16.86
N PHE A 466 -16.48 -11.71 -16.33
CA PHE A 466 -16.69 -12.73 -15.30
C PHE A 466 -17.09 -12.11 -13.97
N PHE A 467 -16.52 -10.96 -13.59
CA PHE A 467 -16.91 -10.24 -12.39
C PHE A 467 -18.40 -9.90 -12.40
N VAL A 468 -18.86 -9.27 -13.48
CA VAL A 468 -20.24 -8.82 -13.62
C VAL A 468 -21.17 -10.01 -13.84
N GLY A 469 -20.87 -10.87 -14.81
CA GLY A 469 -21.70 -12.01 -15.18
C GLY A 469 -21.93 -12.99 -14.03
N VAL A 470 -20.86 -13.42 -13.35
CA VAL A 470 -20.99 -14.36 -12.22
C VAL A 470 -21.64 -13.68 -11.02
N SER A 471 -21.36 -12.39 -10.76
CA SER A 471 -22.06 -11.67 -9.70
C SER A 471 -23.57 -11.61 -9.94
N LEU A 472 -24.03 -11.43 -11.18
CA LEU A 472 -25.46 -11.35 -11.48
C LEU A 472 -26.19 -12.69 -11.36
N ILE A 473 -25.50 -13.81 -11.65
CA ILE A 473 -26.10 -15.16 -11.67
C ILE A 473 -26.04 -15.84 -10.29
N THR A 474 -25.07 -15.47 -9.44
CA THR A 474 -24.90 -16.07 -8.10
C THR A 474 -25.73 -15.36 -7.01
N PRO A 475 -26.04 -16.01 -5.87
CA PRO A 475 -26.86 -15.41 -4.81
C PRO A 475 -26.36 -14.03 -4.33
N SER A 476 -27.30 -13.14 -4.00
CA SER A 476 -26.98 -11.82 -3.46
C SER A 476 -26.18 -11.92 -2.15
N PRO A 477 -25.24 -11.00 -1.90
CA PRO A 477 -24.42 -11.02 -0.69
C PRO A 477 -25.25 -10.71 0.56
N ASP A 478 -24.78 -11.24 1.69
CA ASP A 478 -25.37 -10.99 3.01
C ASP A 478 -25.39 -9.48 3.32
N PRO A 479 -26.54 -8.89 3.67
CA PRO A 479 -26.64 -7.49 4.08
C PRO A 479 -25.65 -7.07 5.16
N LEU A 480 -25.28 -7.96 6.11
CA LEU A 480 -24.28 -7.66 7.15
C LEU A 480 -22.91 -7.33 6.57
N ARG A 481 -22.51 -7.99 5.47
CA ARG A 481 -21.24 -7.71 4.75
C ARG A 481 -21.29 -6.42 3.94
N LEU A 482 -22.49 -5.98 3.56
CA LEU A 482 -22.69 -4.73 2.84
C LEU A 482 -22.71 -3.51 3.77
N ALA A 483 -23.15 -3.68 5.02
CA ALA A 483 -23.35 -2.58 5.96
C ALA A 483 -22.12 -1.66 6.14
N PRO A 484 -20.87 -2.17 6.23
CA PRO A 484 -19.69 -1.31 6.34
C PRO A 484 -19.42 -0.44 5.11
N PHE A 485 -19.89 -0.85 3.94
CA PHE A 485 -19.61 -0.20 2.65
C PHE A 485 -20.77 0.70 2.19
N PHE A 486 -21.99 0.37 2.59
CA PHE A 486 -23.23 1.03 2.15
C PHE A 486 -24.02 1.53 3.36
N PRO A 487 -23.89 2.83 3.73
CA PRO A 487 -24.52 3.38 4.93
C PRO A 487 -26.04 3.24 4.98
N GLU A 488 -26.70 3.23 3.82
CA GLU A 488 -28.14 2.95 3.69
C GLU A 488 -28.51 1.54 4.16
N VAL A 489 -27.70 0.53 3.83
CA VAL A 489 -27.93 -0.87 4.27
C VAL A 489 -27.75 -0.95 5.77
N ALA A 490 -26.71 -0.30 6.32
CA ALA A 490 -26.51 -0.25 7.76
C ALA A 490 -27.66 0.43 8.50
N ARG A 491 -28.23 1.53 7.97
CA ARG A 491 -29.39 2.20 8.57
C ARG A 491 -30.62 1.29 8.62
N THR A 492 -30.85 0.52 7.55
CA THR A 492 -31.96 -0.44 7.50
C THR A 492 -31.75 -1.61 8.45
N LEU A 493 -30.52 -2.11 8.59
CA LEU A 493 -30.23 -3.27 9.43
C LEU A 493 -30.20 -2.96 10.93
N PHE A 494 -29.58 -1.85 11.32
CA PHE A 494 -29.31 -1.57 12.73
C PHE A 494 -30.33 -0.61 13.37
N GLY A 495 -31.22 -0.01 12.57
CA GLY A 495 -32.20 0.96 13.06
C GLY A 495 -31.55 2.16 13.77
N SER A 496 -32.36 3.13 14.17
CA SER A 496 -31.92 4.29 14.97
C SER A 496 -32.53 4.22 16.37
N GLU A 497 -32.63 3.03 16.96
CA GLU A 497 -33.01 2.94 18.36
C GLU A 497 -31.84 3.43 19.20
N MET A 498 -32.01 4.61 19.82
CA MET A 498 -31.11 5.08 20.86
C MET A 498 -31.23 4.10 22.02
N ILE A 499 -30.26 3.20 22.15
CA ILE A 499 -30.19 2.32 23.30
C ILE A 499 -29.99 3.20 24.54
N SER A 500 -30.98 3.24 25.42
CA SER A 500 -30.92 4.04 26.64
C SER A 500 -30.23 3.25 27.75
N VAL A 501 -29.01 3.65 28.10
CA VAL A 501 -28.27 3.09 29.24
C VAL A 501 -28.54 3.95 30.49
N ASP A 502 -28.78 3.33 31.64
CA ASP A 502 -28.85 4.06 32.90
C ASP A 502 -27.45 4.49 33.35
N ARG A 503 -27.09 5.71 32.98
CA ARG A 503 -25.77 6.31 33.30
C ARG A 503 -25.55 6.54 34.80
N LYS A 504 -26.59 6.41 35.65
CA LYS A 504 -26.46 6.53 37.10
C LYS A 504 -26.09 5.20 37.78
N ASN A 505 -26.13 4.09 37.05
CA ASN A 505 -25.73 2.77 37.56
C ASN A 505 -24.25 2.81 38.02
N SER A 506 -23.96 2.26 39.20
CA SER A 506 -22.60 2.18 39.73
C SER A 506 -21.66 1.38 38.83
N ARG A 507 -22.15 0.29 38.20
CA ARG A 507 -21.37 -0.48 37.22
C ARG A 507 -21.00 0.34 36.00
N TYR A 508 -21.92 1.16 35.49
CA TYR A 508 -21.67 2.03 34.35
C TYR A 508 -20.49 2.97 34.63
N GLN A 509 -20.52 3.64 35.78
CA GLN A 509 -19.44 4.55 36.19
C GLN A 509 -18.09 3.83 36.36
N MET A 510 -18.10 2.60 36.89
CA MET A 510 -16.88 1.78 37.04
C MET A 510 -16.25 1.40 35.71
N VAL A 511 -17.06 0.90 34.76
CA VAL A 511 -16.57 0.54 33.42
C VAL A 511 -16.00 1.78 32.72
N LEU A 512 -16.71 2.90 32.79
CA LEU A 512 -16.32 4.14 32.11
C LEU A 512 -15.01 4.74 32.67
N ALA A 513 -14.76 4.61 33.97
CA ALA A 513 -13.50 5.00 34.60
C ALA A 513 -12.31 4.12 34.14
N SER A 514 -12.58 2.91 33.67
CA SER A 514 -11.57 1.95 33.18
C SER A 514 -11.27 2.09 31.68
N ILE A 515 -11.98 2.98 30.98
CA ILE A 515 -11.75 3.23 29.55
C ILE A 515 -10.56 4.16 29.38
N GLU A 516 -9.50 3.66 28.75
CA GLU A 516 -8.40 4.48 28.28
C GLU A 516 -8.82 5.25 27.02
N GLN A 517 -8.72 6.58 27.07
CA GLN A 517 -9.08 7.46 25.96
C GLN A 517 -7.86 8.21 25.43
N LYS A 518 -7.60 8.11 24.12
CA LYS A 518 -6.61 8.92 23.40
C LYS A 518 -7.27 9.60 22.20
N ILE A 519 -7.06 10.91 22.03
CA ILE A 519 -7.61 11.64 20.88
C ILE A 519 -6.58 11.64 19.73
N ALA A 520 -7.02 11.30 18.52
CA ALA A 520 -6.21 11.34 17.31
C ALA A 520 -7.04 11.89 16.13
N GLY A 521 -6.73 13.11 15.68
CA GLY A 521 -7.43 13.74 14.57
C GLY A 521 -8.91 14.03 14.89
N ASP A 522 -9.82 13.49 14.07
CA ASP A 522 -11.27 13.64 14.23
C ASP A 522 -11.93 12.51 15.06
N ARG A 523 -11.12 11.59 15.60
CA ARG A 523 -11.57 10.41 16.36
C ARG A 523 -10.95 10.33 17.75
N ALA A 524 -11.68 9.67 18.64
CA ALA A 524 -11.16 9.22 19.93
C ALA A 524 -10.93 7.71 19.87
N HIS A 525 -9.81 7.24 20.40
CA HIS A 525 -9.50 5.83 20.58
C HIS A 525 -9.90 5.47 22.01
N LEU A 526 -10.89 4.60 22.15
CA LEU A 526 -11.36 4.05 23.41
C LEU A 526 -10.82 2.62 23.51
N ASN A 527 -10.16 2.30 24.62
CA ASN A 527 -9.73 0.93 24.93
C ASN A 527 -10.21 0.53 26.32
N LEU A 528 -10.71 -0.68 26.45
CA LEU A 528 -11.08 -1.29 27.72
C LEU A 528 -10.49 -2.69 27.78
N ARG A 529 -9.79 -2.99 28.88
CA ARG A 529 -9.24 -4.30 29.17
C ARG A 529 -10.11 -5.02 30.18
N LEU A 530 -10.49 -6.25 29.86
CA LEU A 530 -11.24 -7.14 30.74
C LEU A 530 -10.32 -8.29 31.16
N ASP A 531 -10.01 -8.40 32.45
CA ASP A 531 -9.28 -9.52 33.02
C ASP A 531 -10.28 -10.57 33.53
N LEU A 532 -10.19 -11.81 33.05
CA LEU A 532 -11.15 -12.88 33.36
C LEU A 532 -10.71 -13.70 34.58
N VAL A 533 -11.66 -14.10 35.41
CA VAL A 533 -11.45 -14.92 36.63
C VAL A 533 -12.44 -16.08 36.64
N PRO A 534 -12.04 -17.30 37.04
CA PRO A 534 -12.98 -18.42 37.23
C PRO A 534 -13.99 -18.14 38.34
N VAL A 535 -15.26 -18.45 38.07
CA VAL A 535 -16.34 -18.36 39.07
C VAL A 535 -16.17 -19.48 40.10
N LYS A 536 -16.25 -19.14 41.38
CA LYS A 536 -16.20 -20.13 42.48
C LYS A 536 -17.57 -20.76 42.64
N ALA A 537 -17.70 -22.04 42.29
CA ALA A 537 -18.80 -22.89 42.76
C ALA A 537 -18.29 -23.75 43.93
N ASP A 538 -18.93 -23.65 45.10
CA ASP A 538 -18.83 -24.58 46.24
C ASP A 538 -17.44 -25.18 46.54
N GLY A 539 -16.41 -24.33 46.65
CA GLY A 539 -15.08 -24.75 47.12
C GLY A 539 -14.21 -25.53 46.11
N ALA A 540 -14.71 -25.87 44.92
CA ALA A 540 -13.94 -26.54 43.87
C ALA A 540 -13.60 -25.58 42.73
N ARG A 541 -12.31 -25.39 42.46
CA ARG A 541 -11.84 -24.61 41.30
C ARG A 541 -12.16 -25.37 40.01
N VAL A 542 -13.21 -25.00 39.30
CA VAL A 542 -13.39 -25.42 37.91
C VAL A 542 -12.49 -24.53 37.06
N ALA A 543 -11.25 -24.97 36.83
CA ALA A 543 -10.33 -24.30 35.92
C ALA A 543 -10.76 -24.58 34.47
N GLY A 544 -11.83 -23.94 34.01
CA GLY A 544 -12.16 -23.91 32.59
C GLY A 544 -11.03 -23.24 31.81
N LYS A 545 -10.36 -23.97 30.92
CA LYS A 545 -9.49 -23.32 29.92
C LYS A 545 -10.39 -22.40 29.09
N PHE A 546 -10.16 -21.08 29.13
CA PHE A 546 -10.88 -20.13 28.28
C PHE A 546 -10.61 -20.45 26.81
N ARG A 547 -11.63 -20.98 26.13
CA ARG A 547 -11.57 -21.29 24.71
C ARG A 547 -12.28 -20.17 23.95
N TRP A 548 -11.51 -19.49 23.10
CA TRP A 548 -11.97 -18.30 22.40
C TRP A 548 -13.09 -18.58 21.38
N GLU A 549 -12.94 -19.60 20.53
CA GLU A 549 -13.93 -19.85 19.47
C GLU A 549 -15.30 -20.26 20.00
N PRO A 550 -15.42 -21.15 21.00
CA PRO A 550 -16.71 -21.45 21.62
C PRO A 550 -17.36 -20.22 22.24
N PHE A 551 -16.58 -19.38 22.93
CA PHE A 551 -17.07 -18.13 23.51
C PHE A 551 -17.64 -17.19 22.44
N VAL A 552 -16.90 -16.95 21.35
CA VAL A 552 -17.38 -16.08 20.25
C VAL A 552 -18.59 -16.68 19.53
N SER A 553 -18.64 -18.00 19.35
CA SER A 553 -19.83 -18.65 18.77
C SER A 553 -21.06 -18.42 19.64
N ARG A 554 -20.93 -18.62 20.95
CA ARG A 554 -22.01 -18.44 21.91
C ARG A 554 -22.46 -16.98 22.00
N LEU A 555 -21.51 -16.04 22.00
CA LEU A 555 -21.78 -14.60 21.96
C LEU A 555 -22.64 -14.21 20.75
N LYS A 556 -22.36 -14.76 19.57
CA LYS A 556 -23.14 -14.50 18.36
C LYS A 556 -24.53 -15.13 18.37
N GLU A 557 -24.66 -16.30 19.00
CA GLU A 557 -25.96 -16.96 19.18
C GLU A 557 -26.88 -16.18 20.12
N MET A 558 -26.34 -15.69 21.23
CA MET A 558 -27.08 -14.92 22.24
C MET A 558 -27.32 -13.47 21.79
N HIS A 559 -26.35 -12.86 21.12
CA HIS A 559 -26.36 -11.46 20.73
C HIS A 559 -26.04 -11.32 19.22
N PRO A 560 -27.06 -11.33 18.34
CA PRO A 560 -26.89 -11.35 16.88
C PRO A 560 -26.19 -10.11 16.27
N CYS A 561 -26.00 -9.04 17.06
CA CYS A 561 -25.24 -7.85 16.66
C CYS A 561 -23.73 -8.10 16.54
N TRP A 562 -23.23 -9.21 17.10
CA TRP A 562 -21.83 -9.60 17.01
C TRP A 562 -21.53 -10.29 15.67
N TYR A 563 -20.49 -9.81 15.01
CA TYR A 563 -20.09 -10.23 13.68
C TYR A 563 -18.58 -10.44 13.60
N THR A 564 -18.16 -11.50 12.90
CA THR A 564 -16.76 -11.90 12.76
C THR A 564 -16.35 -11.78 11.29
N PRO A 565 -15.94 -10.60 10.82
CA PRO A 565 -15.70 -10.34 9.39
C PRO A 565 -14.51 -11.14 8.84
N THR A 566 -13.48 -11.34 9.65
CA THR A 566 -12.16 -11.84 9.26
C THR A 566 -11.73 -13.06 10.09
N GLY A 567 -12.70 -13.86 10.53
CA GLY A 567 -12.50 -15.04 11.37
C GLY A 567 -12.88 -14.85 12.83
N SER A 568 -12.76 -15.93 13.62
CA SER A 568 -13.18 -15.96 15.03
C SER A 568 -12.32 -15.07 15.93
N HIS A 569 -11.07 -14.76 15.56
CA HIS A 569 -10.10 -14.01 16.39
C HIS A 569 -10.49 -12.56 16.71
N ILE A 570 -11.32 -11.95 15.86
CA ILE A 570 -11.80 -10.58 16.04
C ILE A 570 -13.31 -10.58 15.81
N ALA A 571 -14.04 -10.09 16.81
CA ALA A 571 -15.48 -9.88 16.70
C ALA A 571 -15.79 -8.38 16.78
N TYR A 572 -16.79 -7.94 16.02
CA TYR A 572 -17.28 -6.57 16.03
C TYR A 572 -18.74 -6.58 16.41
N ARG A 573 -19.13 -5.72 17.34
CA ARG A 573 -20.54 -5.41 17.60
C ARG A 573 -21.00 -4.37 16.59
N LEU A 574 -21.60 -4.80 15.49
CA LEU A 574 -21.99 -3.92 14.39
C LEU A 574 -23.29 -3.18 14.73
N THR A 575 -23.18 -1.88 15.00
CA THR A 575 -24.35 -1.01 15.27
C THR A 575 -24.47 0.15 14.27
N GLN A 576 -23.47 0.34 13.42
CA GLN A 576 -23.46 1.38 12.39
C GLN A 576 -22.51 1.04 11.23
N ALA A 577 -22.61 1.81 10.14
CA ALA A 577 -21.76 1.64 8.96
C ALA A 577 -20.27 1.90 9.22
N ASP A 578 -19.97 2.85 10.11
CA ASP A 578 -18.59 3.17 10.48
C ASP A 578 -18.04 2.07 11.40
N MET A 579 -17.48 1.03 10.79
CA MET A 579 -17.02 -0.16 11.49
C MET A 579 -15.83 0.13 12.41
N MET A 580 -15.07 1.18 12.15
CA MET A 580 -14.03 1.67 13.07
C MET A 580 -14.60 2.20 14.38
N ALA A 581 -15.81 2.77 14.35
CA ALA A 581 -16.48 3.26 15.53
C ALA A 581 -17.18 2.14 16.30
N CYS A 582 -17.55 1.04 15.64
CA CYS A 582 -18.15 -0.13 16.30
C CYS A 582 -17.20 -0.77 17.34
N ILE A 583 -17.76 -1.36 18.39
CA ILE A 583 -16.95 -2.02 19.42
C ILE A 583 -16.29 -3.26 18.83
N LYS A 584 -14.96 -3.28 18.86
CA LYS A 584 -14.11 -4.38 18.43
C LYS A 584 -13.62 -5.16 19.64
N MET A 585 -13.78 -6.47 19.61
CA MET A 585 -13.34 -7.41 20.63
C MET A 585 -12.22 -8.32 20.10
N VAL A 586 -11.13 -8.44 20.86
CA VAL A 586 -9.96 -9.28 20.54
C VAL A 586 -9.50 -10.07 21.77
N ARG A 587 -9.00 -11.29 21.55
CA ARG A 587 -8.36 -12.11 22.59
C ARG A 587 -7.00 -11.55 22.99
N GLY A 588 -6.74 -11.45 24.30
CA GLY A 588 -5.41 -11.15 24.85
C GLY A 588 -4.50 -12.38 25.00
N GLU A 589 -3.36 -12.23 25.68
CA GLU A 589 -2.33 -13.28 25.80
C GLU A 589 -2.74 -14.45 26.74
N ALA A 590 -3.82 -14.30 27.52
CA ALA A 590 -4.32 -15.34 28.44
C ALA A 590 -5.83 -15.22 28.72
N LEU A 591 -6.23 -15.03 29.98
CA LEU A 591 -7.58 -14.75 30.46
C LEU A 591 -7.91 -13.26 30.31
N GLN A 592 -7.79 -12.74 29.09
CA GLN A 592 -7.96 -11.32 28.82
C GLN A 592 -8.77 -11.10 27.55
N ILE A 593 -9.69 -10.15 27.61
CA ILE A 593 -10.45 -9.65 26.46
C ILE A 593 -10.18 -8.16 26.34
N TRP A 594 -9.83 -7.72 25.14
CA TRP A 594 -9.64 -6.31 24.84
C TRP A 594 -10.80 -5.81 23.99
N LEU A 595 -11.45 -4.75 24.46
CA LEU A 595 -12.43 -3.98 23.71
C LEU A 595 -11.81 -2.68 23.23
N SER A 596 -12.09 -2.31 21.99
CA SER A 596 -11.59 -1.06 21.40
C SER A 596 -12.61 -0.47 20.44
N ALA A 597 -12.65 0.86 20.35
CA ALA A 597 -13.47 1.59 19.40
C ALA A 597 -12.81 2.91 19.02
N GLU A 598 -12.94 3.33 17.77
CA GLU A 598 -12.40 4.60 17.26
C GLU A 598 -13.51 5.55 16.78
N PRO A 599 -14.46 5.98 17.62
CA PRO A 599 -15.56 6.84 17.18
C PRO A 599 -15.13 8.25 16.83
N LYS A 600 -15.90 8.91 15.97
CA LYS A 600 -15.77 10.35 15.74
C LYS A 600 -16.12 11.12 17.01
N MET A 601 -15.53 12.30 17.20
CA MET A 601 -15.77 13.10 18.41
C MET A 601 -17.25 13.35 18.73
N GLY A 602 -18.09 13.57 17.71
CA GLY A 602 -19.54 13.75 17.90
C GLY A 602 -20.31 12.49 18.33
N GLN A 603 -19.68 11.32 18.33
CA GLN A 603 -20.28 10.03 18.71
C GLN A 603 -19.69 9.46 20.01
N LEU A 604 -18.80 10.20 20.68
CA LEU A 604 -18.03 9.71 21.82
C LEU A 604 -18.92 9.17 22.95
N GLU A 605 -19.91 9.96 23.37
CA GLU A 605 -20.82 9.60 24.47
C GLU A 605 -21.66 8.37 24.14
N ARG A 606 -22.25 8.33 22.93
CA ARG A 606 -22.97 7.14 22.44
C ARG A 606 -22.07 5.90 22.51
N GLN A 607 -20.79 6.05 22.21
CA GLN A 607 -19.89 4.90 22.11
C GLN A 607 -19.34 4.45 23.44
N ARG A 608 -19.38 5.30 24.47
CA ARG A 608 -19.22 4.88 25.86
C ARG A 608 -20.41 4.02 26.30
N ASP A 609 -21.64 4.43 25.94
CA ASP A 609 -22.85 3.63 26.20
C ASP A 609 -22.75 2.25 25.52
N GLU A 610 -22.34 2.19 24.25
CA GLU A 610 -22.20 0.94 23.48
C GLU A 610 -21.08 0.03 24.00
N LEU A 611 -19.99 0.60 24.54
CA LEU A 611 -18.89 -0.15 25.15
C LEU A 611 -19.34 -0.80 26.47
N PHE A 612 -20.15 -0.11 27.26
CA PHE A 612 -20.78 -0.67 28.45
C PHE A 612 -21.76 -1.80 28.12
N LEU A 613 -22.61 -1.62 27.10
CA LEU A 613 -23.51 -2.70 26.66
C LEU A 613 -22.72 -3.93 26.18
N SER A 614 -21.63 -3.71 25.46
CA SER A 614 -20.74 -4.80 25.02
C SER A 614 -20.12 -5.52 26.22
N TYR A 615 -19.78 -4.80 27.29
CA TYR A 615 -19.32 -5.40 28.54
C TYR A 615 -20.39 -6.32 29.16
N GLU A 616 -21.65 -5.86 29.24
CA GLU A 616 -22.75 -6.66 29.79
C GLU A 616 -23.01 -7.93 28.96
N GLU A 617 -23.10 -7.81 27.64
CA GLU A 617 -23.29 -8.95 26.73
C GLU A 617 -22.15 -9.97 26.84
N ILE A 618 -20.91 -9.51 27.04
CA ILE A 618 -19.74 -10.39 27.25
C ILE A 618 -19.81 -11.07 28.62
N GLU A 619 -20.17 -10.34 29.67
CA GLU A 619 -20.30 -10.87 31.04
C GLU A 619 -21.37 -11.98 31.09
N ASP A 620 -22.51 -11.79 30.43
CA ASP A 620 -23.60 -12.78 30.35
C ASP A 620 -23.11 -14.12 29.79
N VAL A 621 -22.36 -14.10 28.69
CA VAL A 621 -21.81 -15.32 28.08
C VAL A 621 -20.69 -15.92 28.93
N LEU A 622 -19.84 -15.10 29.54
CA LEU A 622 -18.77 -15.60 30.41
C LEU A 622 -19.34 -16.34 31.62
N LEU A 623 -20.44 -15.85 32.20
CA LEU A 623 -21.12 -16.49 33.33
C LEU A 623 -21.65 -17.88 32.97
N GLU A 624 -22.26 -18.06 31.78
CA GLU A 624 -22.64 -19.40 31.28
C GLU A 624 -21.44 -20.35 31.15
N MET A 625 -20.25 -19.80 30.89
CA MET A 625 -18.99 -20.54 30.76
C MET A 625 -18.21 -20.70 32.08
N GLY A 626 -18.75 -20.24 33.21
CA GLY A 626 -18.11 -20.32 34.53
C GLY A 626 -16.94 -19.34 34.73
N LEU A 627 -16.92 -18.24 33.97
CA LEU A 627 -15.95 -17.14 34.07
C LEU A 627 -16.67 -15.84 34.44
N THR A 628 -15.96 -14.89 35.03
CA THR A 628 -16.45 -13.53 35.29
C THR A 628 -15.33 -12.53 35.06
N VAL A 629 -15.66 -11.25 34.88
CA VAL A 629 -14.66 -10.19 34.75
C VAL A 629 -14.22 -9.73 36.14
N ASN A 630 -12.92 -9.57 36.34
CA ASN A 630 -12.37 -9.07 37.59
C ASN A 630 -12.77 -7.60 37.77
N ASP A 631 -13.31 -7.26 38.93
CA ASP A 631 -13.72 -5.90 39.26
C ASP A 631 -12.48 -4.96 39.28
N PRO A 632 -12.44 -3.89 38.46
CA PRO A 632 -11.32 -2.95 38.40
C PRO A 632 -10.96 -2.31 39.75
N SER A 633 -11.92 -2.25 40.69
CA SER A 633 -11.71 -1.70 42.04
C SER A 633 -10.73 -2.51 42.92
N ASN A 634 -10.37 -3.74 42.54
CA ASN A 634 -9.39 -4.56 43.26
C ASN A 634 -7.94 -4.43 42.75
N LEU A 635 -7.69 -3.64 41.69
CA LEU A 635 -6.33 -3.46 41.13
C LEU A 635 -5.46 -2.47 41.94
N GLU A 636 -6.02 -1.65 42.82
CA GLU A 636 -5.24 -0.77 43.72
C GLU A 636 -4.72 -1.48 44.99
N ARG A 637 -4.89 -2.80 45.12
CA ARG A 637 -4.39 -3.59 46.28
C ARG A 637 -3.40 -4.70 45.95
N ARG A 638 -2.69 -4.65 44.81
CA ARG A 638 -1.58 -5.58 44.53
C ARG A 638 -0.37 -4.92 43.89
#